data_AF-A0A815H402-F1
#
_entry.id   AF-A0A815H402-F1
#
_cell.length_a   1.000
_cell.length_b   1.000
_cell.length_c   1.000
_cell.angle_alpha   90.00
_cell.angle_beta   90.00
_cell.angle_gamma   90.00
#
_symmetry.space_group_name_H-M   'P 1'
#
loop_
_entity.id
_entity.type
_entity.pdbx_description
1 polymer ?
#
loop_
_entity_poly.entity_id
_entity_poly.type
_entity_poly.pdbx_seq_one_letter_code
_entity_poly.pdbx_strand_id
1 'polypeptide(L)'
;MSEEIKENVDVESNDYNQQDEQSKEMFRKVSITDDEEEEDEEDELPLSTPNGRETPSATSVSDVIIQKRDEQLPISKENHTFDDTQEFLQIISDKSNKEATTTILNMLVDGDFDLDKNYIIQKPQNLSKLFSIFNKISSSLQAEILSVLIGIMRKSERNILACIDANIYDKLFEILNDIDNIVADLLVDILTVLTSLTINVNQLKLLLRYLKTENNIWKKHSVKLLHIFKSFPLRHGPDEFFNFPGRNDSGLVLPPIKTWPYQNGFTISTWFRIDPVANSIIEKEKPYLYWFCTSKGHGYTAHFVGNCLVISYTKPKEKNFQHCIQFEFKSREWYMITFSHQYQRWAKSNIQCHINGQLVSTAYFPWSIESGDIFDKCYIGCTPDHNDLTSFSGQLSTFYLFSLYLEPLIVQGLYILGPAYRNQFKFENESAHMLTDAQRKAMYDGKLMNSIVFNYNPVSCDEQLVLQAGPKTNISHFVHNAHAQMLSNVRSVVTHSIYSTSHSIGGVQVFFPLFEQLDHQQIDESINYDVCSILLFTLCELIERSYTIQHQMLSSKGFLMIGYYLEKSSKQHINMDALNSLISLITFFIKGQSKNSPILLKQLFTQIFFNPSIWINCSVPIQMRLYTYLATEFVAYNETYQSIQPISGIIQTLHTLKYFYWIVEPSNRNGYQSKIMDNNRPTREQIIEIRCYMLLYMKQLVISSPGTQEEELQAILNYLHTINEDENLPDVLDLVVSLMSEHPKTMVPAFDRRQGLRTVFKLLASNKEAIRLQALKLLGFFLQRSTVKRKTDTMQPHNLFSLLADRLLLHPNGFTMSTYNILFEILVEKVSGPVVEKRSVEITSDWKIENPTMIKVIATLLRNSPDNIHLYDIKSRFLDDMILLSSASRENRRIILQISVWQEYLLGLAYVYPSNDQQIAVTDRVFELLKILLHHAIKFEFGGWRVWIDTLSILHGRITKEDYYRKINKMVENMKDDEEYDQKTPTASGSETPIDGQSVTTMTSMLIDLLIIDNTI
;
A
#
# COMPACT_ATOMS: atom_id res chain seq x y z
N MET A 1 -33.66 -7.08 -20.35
CA MET A 1 -33.55 -8.47 -19.83
C MET A 1 -33.53 -8.33 -18.33
N SER A 2 -34.72 -8.37 -17.73
CA SER A 2 -35.03 -7.44 -16.63
C SER A 2 -36.43 -7.69 -16.05
N GLU A 3 -36.68 -8.91 -15.55
CA GLU A 3 -37.94 -9.20 -14.81
C GLU A 3 -37.88 -10.41 -13.84
N GLU A 4 -36.75 -11.13 -13.70
CA GLU A 4 -36.66 -12.40 -12.94
C GLU A 4 -35.76 -12.35 -11.69
N ILE A 5 -35.85 -11.33 -10.84
CA ILE A 5 -35.34 -11.38 -9.45
C ILE A 5 -36.31 -10.63 -8.53
N LYS A 6 -37.43 -11.26 -8.13
CA LYS A 6 -38.36 -10.66 -7.16
C LYS A 6 -39.14 -11.61 -6.24
N GLU A 7 -38.97 -12.93 -6.36
CA GLU A 7 -39.54 -13.92 -5.45
C GLU A 7 -38.40 -14.79 -4.90
N ASN A 8 -37.95 -14.53 -3.66
CA ASN A 8 -37.12 -15.40 -2.79
C ASN A 8 -36.65 -14.71 -1.48
N VAL A 9 -37.38 -13.71 -0.96
CA VAL A 9 -36.94 -12.94 0.24
C VAL A 9 -37.81 -13.22 1.49
N ASP A 10 -39.08 -13.62 1.31
CA ASP A 10 -40.07 -13.66 2.40
C ASP A 10 -40.25 -15.06 3.06
N VAL A 11 -39.16 -15.83 3.23
CA VAL A 11 -39.21 -17.18 3.84
C VAL A 11 -38.28 -17.35 5.04
N GLU A 12 -37.10 -16.73 5.07
CA GLU A 12 -36.10 -16.94 6.16
C GLU A 12 -36.33 -16.07 7.41
N SER A 13 -37.40 -15.27 7.47
CA SER A 13 -37.63 -14.25 8.52
C SER A 13 -38.44 -14.72 9.74
N ASN A 14 -39.05 -15.91 9.72
CA ASN A 14 -39.99 -16.35 10.77
C ASN A 14 -39.41 -17.34 11.81
N ASP A 15 -38.40 -18.16 11.47
CA ASP A 15 -37.90 -19.20 12.39
C ASP A 15 -37.08 -18.66 13.58
N TYR A 16 -36.57 -17.43 13.48
CA TYR A 16 -35.72 -16.83 14.52
C TYR A 16 -36.46 -16.43 15.81
N ASN A 17 -37.79 -16.28 15.79
CA ASN A 17 -38.54 -15.76 16.94
C ASN A 17 -39.10 -16.83 17.89
N GLN A 18 -39.04 -18.13 17.56
CA GLN A 18 -39.63 -19.18 18.42
C GLN A 18 -38.67 -19.84 19.43
N GLN A 19 -37.35 -19.63 19.31
CA GLN A 19 -36.37 -20.21 20.24
C GLN A 19 -36.10 -19.31 21.48
N ASP A 20 -36.39 -18.01 21.39
CA ASP A 20 -36.02 -17.03 22.41
C ASP A 20 -37.05 -16.88 23.55
N GLU A 21 -38.23 -17.49 23.44
CA GLU A 21 -39.23 -17.55 24.53
C GLU A 21 -39.02 -18.75 25.47
N GLN A 22 -38.69 -19.94 24.94
CA GLN A 22 -38.49 -21.15 25.77
C GLN A 22 -37.32 -21.02 26.77
N SER A 23 -36.34 -20.16 26.49
CA SER A 23 -35.23 -19.88 27.42
C SER A 23 -35.60 -18.98 28.60
N LYS A 24 -36.76 -18.30 28.56
CA LYS A 24 -37.15 -17.30 29.58
C LYS A 24 -38.05 -17.85 30.68
N GLU A 25 -38.77 -18.96 30.47
CA GLU A 25 -39.58 -19.58 31.53
C GLU A 25 -38.74 -20.39 32.55
N MET A 26 -37.59 -20.93 32.16
CA MET A 26 -36.81 -21.83 33.01
C MET A 26 -36.14 -21.12 34.21
N PHE A 27 -35.92 -19.80 34.12
CA PHE A 27 -35.26 -18.99 35.14
C PHE A 27 -36.19 -18.40 36.21
N ARG A 28 -37.50 -18.72 36.20
CA ARG A 28 -38.50 -18.06 37.06
C ARG A 28 -39.08 -18.94 38.19
N LYS A 29 -38.37 -20.00 38.60
CA LYS A 29 -38.82 -20.97 39.63
C LYS A 29 -37.72 -21.51 40.57
N VAL A 30 -36.92 -20.65 41.20
CA VAL A 30 -36.32 -20.91 42.54
C VAL A 30 -36.16 -19.59 43.30
N SER A 31 -37.15 -19.21 44.11
CA SER A 31 -37.10 -18.21 45.20
C SER A 31 -38.49 -18.07 45.85
N ILE A 32 -38.55 -17.57 47.09
CA ILE A 32 -39.71 -17.45 48.01
C ILE A 32 -39.92 -18.69 48.92
N THR A 33 -40.37 -18.43 50.15
CA THR A 33 -40.50 -19.29 51.35
C THR A 33 -39.19 -19.61 52.09
N ASP A 34 -39.04 -19.37 53.41
CA ASP A 34 -39.81 -18.55 54.39
C ASP A 34 -38.84 -18.09 55.54
N ASP A 35 -39.29 -17.22 56.45
CA ASP A 35 -38.52 -16.56 57.53
C ASP A 35 -38.63 -17.26 58.94
N GLU A 36 -37.98 -16.67 59.97
CA GLU A 36 -38.16 -16.89 61.45
C GLU A 36 -37.70 -18.28 62.02
N GLU A 37 -37.17 -18.51 63.24
CA GLU A 37 -36.67 -17.77 64.44
C GLU A 37 -35.41 -18.57 64.98
N GLU A 38 -34.75 -18.52 66.16
CA GLU A 38 -34.94 -18.02 67.56
C GLU A 38 -33.51 -17.98 68.28
N GLU A 39 -33.34 -17.17 69.35
CA GLU A 39 -32.50 -17.24 70.62
C GLU A 39 -31.36 -18.31 70.89
N ASP A 40 -30.36 -18.20 71.81
CA ASP A 40 -29.69 -17.12 72.62
C ASP A 40 -28.38 -17.62 73.35
N GLU A 41 -27.83 -16.84 74.32
CA GLU A 41 -26.73 -17.09 75.32
C GLU A 41 -25.24 -17.04 74.80
N GLU A 42 -24.27 -16.29 75.37
CA GLU A 42 -23.72 -16.11 76.75
C GLU A 42 -22.75 -17.26 77.19
N ASP A 43 -21.57 -17.07 77.85
CA ASP A 43 -20.81 -15.88 78.30
C ASP A 43 -19.29 -16.18 78.57
N GLU A 44 -18.55 -15.19 79.09
CA GLU A 44 -17.33 -15.17 79.94
C GLU A 44 -15.90 -15.52 79.42
N LEU A 45 -15.01 -14.55 79.65
CA LEU A 45 -13.55 -14.65 79.84
C LEU A 45 -13.24 -14.98 81.33
N PRO A 46 -12.07 -15.55 81.71
CA PRO A 46 -10.98 -14.65 82.16
C PRO A 46 -9.51 -15.16 82.05
N LEU A 47 -8.62 -14.22 82.39
CA LEU A 47 -7.15 -14.25 82.40
C LEU A 47 -6.52 -15.29 83.35
N SER A 48 -5.25 -15.68 83.08
CA SER A 48 -4.11 -15.41 84.00
C SER A 48 -2.72 -15.80 83.43
N THR A 49 -1.66 -15.28 84.06
CA THR A 49 -0.22 -15.44 83.76
C THR A 49 0.48 -16.07 85.00
N PRO A 50 1.83 -16.04 85.25
CA PRO A 50 3.03 -15.69 84.45
C PRO A 50 4.22 -16.71 84.62
N ASN A 51 5.44 -16.27 84.26
CA ASN A 51 6.79 -16.83 84.57
C ASN A 51 7.32 -17.97 83.66
N GLY A 52 8.63 -18.10 83.37
CA GLY A 52 9.78 -17.20 83.61
C GLY A 52 11.16 -17.88 83.54
N ARG A 53 12.26 -17.08 83.52
CA ARG A 53 13.71 -17.44 83.71
C ARG A 53 14.48 -18.10 82.53
N GLU A 54 15.56 -17.46 82.01
CA GLU A 54 17.01 -17.51 82.39
C GLU A 54 17.74 -18.79 81.86
N THR A 55 18.50 -18.78 80.74
CA THR A 55 19.97 -18.45 80.54
C THR A 55 21.01 -19.45 81.13
N PRO A 56 22.31 -19.51 80.72
CA PRO A 56 22.95 -19.35 79.38
C PRO A 56 24.17 -20.31 79.09
N SER A 57 24.73 -20.28 77.86
CA SER A 57 26.15 -20.63 77.49
C SER A 57 26.45 -20.07 76.07
N ALA A 58 27.57 -19.41 75.74
CA ALA A 58 29.02 -19.74 75.74
C ALA A 58 29.38 -20.86 74.73
N THR A 59 30.31 -20.75 73.76
CA THR A 59 31.29 -19.72 73.29
C THR A 59 31.60 -20.01 71.78
N SER A 60 32.43 -19.35 70.94
CA SER A 60 33.57 -18.39 70.99
C SER A 60 33.40 -17.30 69.87
N VAL A 61 34.23 -16.31 69.47
CA VAL A 61 35.70 -15.98 69.39
C VAL A 61 36.47 -16.80 68.32
N SER A 62 37.15 -16.24 67.30
CA SER A 62 37.46 -14.85 66.83
C SER A 62 37.23 -14.73 65.29
N ASP A 63 37.38 -13.61 64.54
CA ASP A 63 38.49 -12.63 64.40
C ASP A 63 38.03 -11.18 64.03
N VAL A 64 39.00 -10.27 63.85
CA VAL A 64 38.85 -8.80 63.89
C VAL A 64 39.23 -8.12 62.57
N ILE A 65 38.56 -7.02 62.17
CA ILE A 65 39.16 -5.75 61.66
C ILE A 65 38.12 -4.61 61.42
N ILE A 66 38.09 -3.65 62.37
CA ILE A 66 38.14 -2.18 62.21
C ILE A 66 37.20 -1.44 61.20
N GLN A 67 36.21 -0.72 61.78
CA GLN A 67 35.59 0.57 61.34
C GLN A 67 34.79 0.61 60.01
N LYS A 68 33.76 1.47 59.85
CA LYS A 68 33.35 2.69 60.60
C LYS A 68 31.89 2.63 61.09
N ARG A 69 31.50 3.61 61.92
CA ARG A 69 30.10 4.00 62.14
C ARG A 69 29.56 4.72 60.90
N ASP A 70 28.32 4.43 60.56
CA ASP A 70 27.34 5.41 60.07
C ASP A 70 26.11 5.30 60.97
N GLU A 71 25.50 6.42 61.36
CA GLU A 71 24.43 6.46 62.37
C GLU A 71 23.06 6.39 61.70
N GLN A 72 22.47 5.20 61.63
CA GLN A 72 21.09 5.03 61.22
C GLN A 72 20.15 5.38 62.38
N LEU A 73 19.49 6.54 62.27
CA LEU A 73 18.29 6.87 63.05
C LEU A 73 17.17 5.87 62.70
N PRO A 74 16.52 5.22 63.68
CA PRO A 74 15.44 4.29 63.40
C PRO A 74 14.16 5.06 63.04
N ILE A 75 13.84 5.14 61.76
CA ILE A 75 12.51 5.57 61.30
C ILE A 75 11.51 4.47 61.71
N SER A 76 10.47 4.85 62.46
CA SER A 76 9.44 3.94 62.93
C SER A 76 8.58 3.41 61.77
N LYS A 77 8.33 2.09 61.77
CA LYS A 77 7.35 1.46 60.88
C LYS A 77 5.93 1.66 61.41
N GLU A 78 5.37 2.85 61.20
CA GLU A 78 3.95 3.10 61.43
C GLU A 78 3.19 3.03 60.10
N ASN A 79 2.25 2.08 60.00
CA ASN A 79 1.42 1.86 58.82
C ASN A 79 0.29 2.91 58.72
N HIS A 80 0.65 4.18 58.53
CA HIS A 80 -0.33 5.26 58.35
C HIS A 80 -0.97 5.21 56.97
N THR A 81 -2.21 4.71 56.91
CA THR A 81 -3.15 5.00 55.81
C THR A 81 -3.92 6.27 56.13
N PHE A 82 -3.34 7.43 55.83
CA PHE A 82 -3.99 8.73 56.00
C PHE A 82 -5.27 8.83 55.16
N ASP A 83 -6.38 9.21 55.79
CA ASP A 83 -7.67 9.38 55.10
C ASP A 83 -7.97 10.82 54.68
N ASP A 84 -7.43 11.81 55.39
CA ASP A 84 -7.70 13.21 55.09
C ASP A 84 -6.85 13.78 53.94
N THR A 85 -7.52 14.16 52.86
CA THR A 85 -6.90 14.80 51.68
C THR A 85 -6.28 16.17 51.97
N GLN A 86 -6.63 16.81 53.10
CA GLN A 86 -5.99 18.06 53.54
C GLN A 86 -4.70 17.84 54.33
N GLU A 87 -4.63 16.79 55.16
CA GLU A 87 -3.42 16.40 55.89
C GLU A 87 -2.32 15.99 54.89
N PHE A 88 -2.68 15.21 53.87
CA PHE A 88 -1.79 14.85 52.76
C PHE A 88 -1.23 16.09 52.00
N LEU A 89 -2.02 17.16 51.87
CA LEU A 89 -1.57 18.42 51.27
C LEU A 89 -0.59 19.19 52.18
N GLN A 90 -0.82 19.23 53.49
CA GLN A 90 0.09 19.84 54.47
C GLN A 90 1.43 19.09 54.55
N ILE A 91 1.42 17.76 54.47
CA ILE A 91 2.63 16.92 54.43
C ILE A 91 3.49 17.17 53.17
N ILE A 92 2.91 17.80 52.13
CA ILE A 92 3.57 18.13 50.86
C ILE A 92 3.98 19.61 50.77
N SER A 93 3.21 20.55 51.33
CA SER A 93 3.49 21.99 51.23
C SER A 93 4.83 22.41 51.84
N ASP A 94 5.27 21.68 52.86
CA ASP A 94 6.39 22.06 53.72
C ASP A 94 7.72 21.36 53.31
N LYS A 95 7.72 20.63 52.19
CA LYS A 95 8.86 19.84 51.67
C LYS A 95 9.39 20.40 50.36
N SER A 96 10.65 20.09 50.02
CA SER A 96 11.13 20.30 48.64
C SER A 96 10.44 19.32 47.68
N ASN A 97 10.31 19.69 46.40
CA ASN A 97 9.69 18.85 45.37
C ASN A 97 10.25 17.41 45.39
N LYS A 98 11.57 17.25 45.51
CA LYS A 98 12.24 15.95 45.52
C LYS A 98 11.87 15.10 46.73
N GLU A 99 11.71 15.69 47.92
CA GLU A 99 11.27 15.01 49.13
C GLU A 99 9.77 14.68 49.08
N ALA A 100 8.95 15.57 48.51
CA ALA A 100 7.53 15.33 48.26
C ALA A 100 7.34 14.16 47.27
N THR A 101 7.99 14.21 46.10
CA THR A 101 8.04 13.12 45.11
C THR A 101 8.47 11.80 45.75
N THR A 102 9.54 11.80 46.55
CA THR A 102 10.01 10.58 47.25
C THR A 102 8.99 10.07 48.27
N THR A 103 8.37 10.95 49.07
CA THR A 103 7.31 10.57 50.02
C THR A 103 6.14 9.91 49.30
N ILE A 104 5.67 10.52 48.19
CA ILE A 104 4.53 10.02 47.39
C ILE A 104 4.84 8.65 46.78
N LEU A 105 6.04 8.48 46.21
CA LEU A 105 6.45 7.21 45.60
C LEU A 105 6.56 6.09 46.64
N ASN A 106 7.14 6.36 47.82
CA ASN A 106 7.21 5.38 48.92
C ASN A 106 5.80 4.93 49.36
N MET A 107 4.83 5.85 49.44
CA MET A 107 3.43 5.53 49.75
C MET A 107 2.70 4.73 48.66
N LEU A 108 3.20 4.68 47.43
CA LEU A 108 2.62 3.88 46.34
C LEU A 108 3.14 2.44 46.33
N VAL A 109 4.44 2.23 46.60
CA VAL A 109 5.09 0.91 46.61
C VAL A 109 5.11 0.23 47.99
N ASP A 110 4.62 0.91 49.02
CA ASP A 110 4.56 0.44 50.41
C ASP A 110 5.93 0.08 51.03
N GLY A 111 6.89 0.98 50.82
CA GLY A 111 8.27 0.84 51.29
C GLY A 111 9.17 1.91 50.66
N ASP A 112 10.48 1.75 50.76
CA ASP A 112 11.42 2.63 50.06
C ASP A 112 11.34 2.41 48.55
N PHE A 113 11.13 3.49 47.79
CA PHE A 113 11.07 3.46 46.34
C PHE A 113 12.47 3.31 45.73
N ASP A 114 12.64 2.25 44.94
CA ASP A 114 13.87 1.96 44.20
C ASP A 114 13.46 1.53 42.79
N LEU A 115 13.89 2.27 41.77
CA LEU A 115 13.51 2.05 40.38
C LEU A 115 13.81 0.64 39.86
N ASP A 116 14.77 -0.08 40.44
CA ASP A 116 15.18 -1.43 40.02
C ASP A 116 14.79 -2.54 41.01
N LYS A 117 14.58 -2.22 42.30
CA LYS A 117 14.21 -3.20 43.34
C LYS A 117 12.75 -3.12 43.80
N ASN A 118 12.20 -1.91 43.96
CA ASN A 118 10.87 -1.69 44.54
C ASN A 118 10.13 -0.56 43.82
N TYR A 119 9.57 -0.91 42.68
CA TYR A 119 8.85 -0.01 41.77
C TYR A 119 7.43 -0.51 41.44
N ILE A 120 6.95 -1.56 42.12
CA ILE A 120 5.63 -2.17 41.90
C ILE A 120 4.62 -1.58 42.88
N ILE A 121 3.61 -0.89 42.36
CA ILE A 121 2.56 -0.22 43.14
C ILE A 121 1.75 -1.27 43.92
N GLN A 122 1.83 -1.24 45.25
CA GLN A 122 1.07 -2.12 46.14
C GLN A 122 -0.26 -1.48 46.59
N LYS A 123 -0.30 -0.13 46.70
CA LYS A 123 -1.43 0.62 47.24
C LYS A 123 -2.08 1.52 46.15
N PRO A 124 -2.85 0.94 45.20
CA PRO A 124 -3.44 1.70 44.08
C PRO A 124 -4.37 2.84 44.52
N GLN A 125 -5.07 2.69 45.65
CA GLN A 125 -5.94 3.73 46.22
C GLN A 125 -5.23 5.07 46.41
N ASN A 126 -3.91 5.06 46.70
CA ASN A 126 -3.11 6.26 46.89
C ASN A 126 -2.91 7.06 45.58
N LEU A 127 -2.94 6.41 44.41
CA LEU A 127 -3.02 7.12 43.11
C LEU A 127 -4.34 7.91 43.01
N SER A 128 -5.45 7.30 43.43
CA SER A 128 -6.77 7.93 43.34
C SER A 128 -6.92 9.14 44.27
N LYS A 129 -6.26 9.09 45.45
CA LYS A 129 -6.09 10.24 46.36
C LYS A 129 -5.14 11.31 45.78
N LEU A 130 -4.01 10.91 45.18
CA LEU A 130 -3.06 11.82 44.53
C LEU A 130 -3.71 12.61 43.37
N PHE A 131 -4.46 11.96 42.50
CA PHE A 131 -5.08 12.63 41.35
C PHE A 131 -6.24 13.58 41.75
N SER A 132 -6.94 13.37 42.88
CA SER A 132 -8.01 14.30 43.30
C SER A 132 -7.49 15.63 43.87
N ILE A 133 -6.20 15.72 44.23
CA ILE A 133 -5.54 16.96 44.66
C ILE A 133 -4.60 17.55 43.61
N PHE A 134 -4.46 16.92 42.44
CA PHE A 134 -3.39 17.20 41.48
C PHE A 134 -3.32 18.67 41.03
N ASN A 135 -4.48 19.29 40.76
CA ASN A 135 -4.58 20.70 40.34
C ASN A 135 -4.19 21.71 41.43
N LYS A 136 -3.94 21.27 42.67
CA LYS A 136 -3.45 22.10 43.80
C LYS A 136 -1.93 22.05 43.97
N ILE A 137 -1.25 21.17 43.23
CA ILE A 137 0.20 20.93 43.31
C ILE A 137 0.92 21.81 42.26
N SER A 138 2.16 22.24 42.53
CA SER A 138 2.95 23.03 41.58
C SER A 138 3.25 22.24 40.29
N SER A 139 3.26 22.91 39.14
CA SER A 139 3.48 22.27 37.84
C SER A 139 4.85 21.59 37.71
N SER A 140 5.86 22.05 38.46
CA SER A 140 7.15 21.36 38.60
C SER A 140 7.03 20.02 39.32
N LEU A 141 6.30 19.95 40.44
CA LEU A 141 6.12 18.73 41.21
C LEU A 141 5.16 17.76 40.49
N GLN A 142 4.13 18.28 39.82
CA GLN A 142 3.32 17.51 38.88
C GLN A 142 4.20 16.82 37.81
N ALA A 143 5.11 17.56 37.16
CA ALA A 143 5.97 17.03 36.11
C ALA A 143 6.96 15.96 36.61
N GLU A 144 7.56 16.14 37.80
CA GLU A 144 8.43 15.12 38.43
C GLU A 144 7.66 13.80 38.68
N ILE A 145 6.50 13.90 39.35
CA ILE A 145 5.66 12.75 39.72
C ILE A 145 5.21 11.99 38.48
N LEU A 146 4.69 12.69 37.46
CA LEU A 146 4.23 12.06 36.22
C LEU A 146 5.39 11.39 35.46
N SER A 147 6.57 12.02 35.40
CA SER A 147 7.74 11.46 34.71
C SER A 147 8.18 10.13 35.31
N VAL A 148 8.20 10.03 36.65
CA VAL A 148 8.50 8.75 37.33
C VAL A 148 7.37 7.74 37.15
N LEU A 149 6.10 8.18 37.25
CA LEU A 149 4.94 7.31 37.07
C LEU A 149 4.89 6.69 35.66
N ILE A 150 5.10 7.48 34.61
CA ILE A 150 5.26 7.01 33.22
C ILE A 150 6.40 5.98 33.13
N GLY A 151 7.54 6.24 33.79
CA GLY A 151 8.68 5.33 33.84
C GLY A 151 8.33 3.96 34.43
N ILE A 152 7.70 3.92 35.61
CA ILE A 152 7.35 2.65 36.27
C ILE A 152 6.16 1.94 35.61
N MET A 153 5.24 2.67 34.98
CA MET A 153 4.17 2.08 34.16
C MET A 153 4.73 1.43 32.90
N ARG A 154 5.62 2.12 32.16
CA ARG A 154 6.36 1.54 31.03
C ARG A 154 7.25 0.36 31.44
N LYS A 155 7.68 0.30 32.72
CA LYS A 155 8.50 -0.80 33.26
C LYS A 155 7.70 -2.05 33.67
N SER A 156 6.42 -1.96 34.08
CA SER A 156 5.60 -3.17 34.31
C SER A 156 4.10 -2.90 34.15
N GLU A 157 3.42 -3.81 33.44
CA GLU A 157 1.95 -3.83 33.35
C GLU A 157 1.25 -4.04 34.69
N ARG A 158 1.92 -4.57 35.72
CA ARG A 158 1.36 -4.62 37.08
C ARG A 158 1.05 -3.21 37.60
N ASN A 159 1.87 -2.22 37.24
CA ASN A 159 1.64 -0.82 37.58
C ASN A 159 0.53 -0.20 36.71
N ILE A 160 0.43 -0.59 35.44
CA ILE A 160 -0.65 -0.14 34.55
C ILE A 160 -2.00 -0.68 35.07
N LEU A 161 -2.05 -1.95 35.47
CA LEU A 161 -3.22 -2.56 36.12
C LEU A 161 -3.54 -1.87 37.45
N ALA A 162 -2.55 -1.60 38.31
CA ALA A 162 -2.78 -0.83 39.55
C ALA A 162 -3.33 0.59 39.29
N CYS A 163 -2.96 1.23 38.17
CA CYS A 163 -3.54 2.51 37.75
C CYS A 163 -4.99 2.39 37.25
N ILE A 164 -5.33 1.27 36.59
CA ILE A 164 -6.71 0.93 36.19
C ILE A 164 -7.56 0.62 37.42
N ASP A 165 -7.05 -0.21 38.34
CA ASP A 165 -7.67 -0.56 39.63
C ASP A 165 -7.94 0.70 40.51
N ALA A 166 -7.18 1.77 40.29
CA ALA A 166 -7.34 3.08 40.95
C ALA A 166 -8.31 4.06 40.26
N ASN A 167 -8.85 3.70 39.09
CA ASN A 167 -9.69 4.53 38.21
C ASN A 167 -9.07 5.90 37.86
N ILE A 168 -7.76 5.97 37.59
CA ILE A 168 -7.13 7.26 37.24
C ILE A 168 -7.56 7.76 35.85
N TYR A 169 -8.01 6.88 34.96
CA TYR A 169 -8.32 7.21 33.57
C TYR A 169 -9.34 8.36 33.46
N ASP A 170 -10.47 8.27 34.17
CA ASP A 170 -11.54 9.27 34.03
C ASP A 170 -11.13 10.61 34.65
N LYS A 171 -10.43 10.58 35.80
CA LYS A 171 -9.85 11.78 36.46
C LYS A 171 -8.88 12.54 35.56
N LEU A 172 -8.09 11.84 34.74
CA LEU A 172 -7.13 12.47 33.82
C LEU A 172 -7.83 13.38 32.78
N PHE A 173 -9.07 13.07 32.36
CA PHE A 173 -9.82 13.91 31.41
C PHE A 173 -10.50 15.11 32.08
N GLU A 174 -10.90 15.00 33.34
CA GLU A 174 -11.37 16.15 34.13
C GLU A 174 -10.25 17.18 34.26
N ILE A 175 -9.05 16.69 34.65
CA ILE A 175 -7.83 17.48 34.87
C ILE A 175 -7.30 18.16 33.58
N LEU A 176 -7.43 17.51 32.41
CA LEU A 176 -6.73 17.92 31.18
C LEU A 176 -7.09 19.34 30.71
N ASN A 177 -8.32 19.81 30.93
CA ASN A 177 -8.75 21.15 30.50
C ASN A 177 -8.00 22.29 31.23
N ASP A 178 -7.74 22.12 32.52
CA ASP A 178 -7.22 23.22 33.36
C ASP A 178 -5.70 23.36 33.23
N ILE A 179 -4.99 22.28 32.87
CA ILE A 179 -3.54 22.16 33.03
C ILE A 179 -2.69 22.75 31.87
N ASP A 180 -1.48 23.19 32.21
CA ASP A 180 -0.46 23.76 31.33
C ASP A 180 0.08 22.78 30.25
N ASN A 181 0.60 23.33 29.16
CA ASN A 181 1.10 22.58 27.99
C ASN A 181 2.05 21.42 28.35
N ILE A 182 3.06 21.66 29.20
CA ILE A 182 4.12 20.69 29.53
C ILE A 182 3.55 19.51 30.33
N VAL A 183 2.73 19.79 31.33
CA VAL A 183 2.13 18.74 32.17
C VAL A 183 1.07 17.99 31.38
N ALA A 184 0.33 18.67 30.49
CA ALA A 184 -0.61 18.02 29.57
C ALA A 184 0.06 17.00 28.62
N ASP A 185 1.28 17.26 28.14
CA ASP A 185 2.04 16.25 27.38
C ASP A 185 2.29 14.98 28.21
N LEU A 186 2.66 15.14 29.47
CA LEU A 186 2.88 14.01 30.40
C LEU A 186 1.57 13.28 30.76
N LEU A 187 0.43 13.98 30.87
CA LEU A 187 -0.88 13.35 31.06
C LEU A 187 -1.31 12.55 29.82
N VAL A 188 -1.08 13.09 28.62
CA VAL A 188 -1.29 12.36 27.35
C VAL A 188 -0.36 11.14 27.26
N ASP A 189 0.88 11.24 27.75
CA ASP A 189 1.82 10.11 27.80
C ASP A 189 1.34 9.00 28.77
N ILE A 190 0.77 9.36 29.93
CA ILE A 190 0.10 8.39 30.83
C ILE A 190 -1.11 7.75 30.15
N LEU A 191 -1.99 8.54 29.53
CA LEU A 191 -3.15 8.01 28.80
C LEU A 191 -2.71 7.08 27.66
N THR A 192 -1.61 7.39 26.96
CA THR A 192 -1.01 6.55 25.91
C THR A 192 -0.52 5.20 26.47
N VAL A 193 0.01 5.18 27.69
CA VAL A 193 0.48 3.95 28.36
C VAL A 193 -0.68 3.15 28.99
N LEU A 194 -1.74 3.80 29.48
CA LEU A 194 -2.96 3.10 29.91
C LEU A 194 -3.66 2.41 28.73
N THR A 195 -3.84 3.14 27.63
CA THR A 195 -4.54 2.66 26.42
C THR A 195 -3.79 1.58 25.65
N SER A 196 -2.48 1.42 25.84
CA SER A 196 -1.74 0.29 25.26
C SER A 196 -2.09 -1.05 25.90
N LEU A 197 -2.64 -1.06 27.12
CA LEU A 197 -3.12 -2.26 27.81
C LEU A 197 -4.64 -2.43 27.73
N THR A 198 -5.43 -1.38 27.94
CA THR A 198 -6.90 -1.46 27.87
C THR A 198 -7.53 -0.12 27.50
N ILE A 199 -8.63 -0.16 26.75
CA ILE A 199 -9.55 0.96 26.59
C ILE A 199 -10.98 0.42 26.52
N ASN A 200 -11.78 0.65 27.56
CA ASN A 200 -13.16 0.17 27.63
C ASN A 200 -14.14 1.09 26.86
N VAL A 201 -15.39 0.64 26.70
CA VAL A 201 -16.43 1.37 25.92
C VAL A 201 -16.74 2.76 26.50
N ASN A 202 -16.69 2.94 27.81
CA ASN A 202 -16.94 4.25 28.43
C ASN A 202 -15.73 5.18 28.24
N GLN A 203 -14.52 4.66 28.40
CA GLN A 203 -13.26 5.37 28.17
C GLN A 203 -13.14 5.85 26.71
N LEU A 204 -13.44 5.00 25.73
CA LEU A 204 -13.47 5.39 24.31
C LEU A 204 -14.57 6.43 24.03
N LYS A 205 -15.78 6.29 24.61
CA LYS A 205 -16.84 7.30 24.51
C LYS A 205 -16.41 8.65 25.08
N LEU A 206 -15.73 8.66 26.21
CA LEU A 206 -15.28 9.87 26.90
C LEU A 206 -14.19 10.58 26.08
N LEU A 207 -13.20 9.82 25.58
CA LEU A 207 -12.17 10.30 24.66
C LEU A 207 -12.77 10.91 23.39
N LEU A 208 -13.68 10.21 22.71
CA LEU A 208 -14.34 10.71 21.50
C LEU A 208 -15.24 11.93 21.78
N ARG A 209 -15.84 12.01 22.98
CA ARG A 209 -16.62 13.18 23.42
C ARG A 209 -15.72 14.39 23.72
N TYR A 210 -14.50 14.18 24.21
CA TYR A 210 -13.49 15.24 24.37
C TYR A 210 -12.96 15.72 23.01
N LEU A 211 -12.82 14.81 22.06
CA LEU A 211 -12.44 15.08 20.67
C LEU A 211 -13.58 15.61 19.80
N LYS A 212 -14.79 15.82 20.36
CA LYS A 212 -15.85 16.53 19.65
C LYS A 212 -15.66 18.04 19.82
N THR A 213 -15.46 18.71 18.69
CA THR A 213 -15.38 20.18 18.62
C THR A 213 -16.71 20.85 18.98
N GLU A 214 -16.62 22.07 19.47
CA GLU A 214 -17.76 22.94 19.80
C GLU A 214 -17.57 24.26 19.06
N ASN A 215 -18.61 24.73 18.34
CA ASN A 215 -18.53 25.91 17.45
C ASN A 215 -17.35 25.89 16.45
N ASN A 216 -17.02 24.71 15.91
CA ASN A 216 -15.88 24.45 15.02
C ASN A 216 -14.50 24.72 15.64
N ILE A 217 -14.40 24.69 16.98
CA ILE A 217 -13.17 24.85 17.74
C ILE A 217 -12.85 23.56 18.52
N TRP A 218 -11.59 23.12 18.46
CA TRP A 218 -11.03 22.02 19.25
C TRP A 218 -10.82 22.44 20.70
N LYS A 219 -11.07 21.50 21.63
CA LYS A 219 -10.83 21.73 23.05
C LYS A 219 -9.33 21.75 23.34
N LYS A 220 -8.97 22.29 24.52
CA LYS A 220 -7.57 22.43 24.93
C LYS A 220 -6.89 21.06 24.87
N HIS A 221 -5.72 21.00 24.26
CA HIS A 221 -4.94 19.77 24.06
C HIS A 221 -5.60 18.66 23.22
N SER A 222 -6.76 18.86 22.58
CA SER A 222 -7.41 17.79 21.77
C SER A 222 -6.51 17.23 20.67
N VAL A 223 -5.70 18.07 20.02
CA VAL A 223 -4.75 17.60 18.99
C VAL A 223 -3.64 16.75 19.61
N LYS A 224 -3.08 17.13 20.77
CA LYS A 224 -2.12 16.30 21.53
C LYS A 224 -2.74 14.94 21.86
N LEU A 225 -3.98 14.95 22.36
CA LEU A 225 -4.75 13.77 22.74
C LEU A 225 -5.01 12.81 21.57
N LEU A 226 -5.11 13.30 20.32
CA LEU A 226 -5.20 12.45 19.13
C LEU A 226 -3.95 11.58 18.92
N HIS A 227 -2.76 11.94 19.44
CA HIS A 227 -1.58 11.09 19.29
C HIS A 227 -1.73 9.72 19.98
N ILE A 228 -2.62 9.60 20.97
CA ILE A 228 -3.02 8.31 21.58
C ILE A 228 -3.50 7.32 20.51
N PHE A 229 -4.16 7.79 19.45
CA PHE A 229 -4.69 6.93 18.41
C PHE A 229 -3.58 6.13 17.71
N LYS A 230 -2.34 6.63 17.68
CA LYS A 230 -1.18 5.91 17.15
C LYS A 230 -0.75 4.72 18.01
N SER A 231 -1.10 4.66 19.30
CA SER A 231 -0.78 3.50 20.16
C SER A 231 -1.83 2.39 20.10
N PHE A 232 -3.11 2.74 19.83
CA PHE A 232 -4.22 1.76 19.80
C PHE A 232 -3.95 0.48 19.00
N PRO A 233 -3.38 0.52 17.77
CA PRO A 233 -3.15 -0.70 16.99
C PRO A 233 -1.91 -1.48 17.47
N LEU A 234 -1.03 -0.83 18.22
CA LEU A 234 0.27 -1.36 18.66
C LEU A 234 0.17 -2.26 19.90
N ARG A 235 -1.04 -2.52 20.41
CA ARG A 235 -1.23 -3.45 21.53
C ARG A 235 -0.82 -4.88 21.13
N HIS A 236 0.02 -5.51 21.95
CA HIS A 236 0.51 -6.88 21.76
C HIS A 236 0.08 -7.79 22.93
N GLY A 237 -0.74 -8.81 22.65
CA GLY A 237 -1.21 -9.78 23.64
C GLY A 237 -2.68 -10.16 23.44
N PRO A 238 -3.22 -11.10 24.23
CA PRO A 238 -4.64 -11.42 24.26
C PRO A 238 -5.44 -10.35 25.04
N ASP A 239 -6.75 -10.25 24.78
CA ASP A 239 -7.65 -9.42 25.59
C ASP A 239 -7.88 -10.00 27.00
N GLU A 240 -7.68 -11.31 27.18
CA GLU A 240 -7.86 -11.95 28.49
C GLU A 240 -6.66 -12.85 28.84
N PHE A 241 -6.23 -12.84 30.11
CA PHE A 241 -5.10 -13.64 30.60
C PHE A 241 -5.18 -13.90 32.11
N PHE A 242 -4.65 -15.03 32.56
CA PHE A 242 -4.33 -15.28 33.96
C PHE A 242 -3.05 -14.51 34.33
N ASN A 243 -3.08 -13.74 35.42
CA ASN A 243 -1.95 -12.93 35.90
C ASN A 243 -1.43 -13.47 37.24
N PHE A 244 -0.18 -13.94 37.24
CA PHE A 244 0.50 -14.54 38.38
C PHE A 244 1.52 -13.55 38.98
N PRO A 245 1.39 -13.15 40.27
CA PRO A 245 2.30 -12.18 40.88
C PRO A 245 3.69 -12.72 41.23
N GLY A 246 3.94 -14.03 41.19
CA GLY A 246 5.22 -14.60 41.62
C GLY A 246 5.41 -14.54 43.15
N ARG A 247 4.35 -14.87 43.90
CA ARG A 247 4.33 -14.97 45.37
C ARG A 247 3.78 -16.33 45.79
N ASN A 248 3.85 -16.68 47.08
CA ASN A 248 3.15 -17.84 47.63
C ASN A 248 1.66 -17.85 47.21
N ASP A 249 1.07 -19.04 47.10
CA ASP A 249 -0.33 -19.22 46.66
C ASP A 249 -0.67 -18.57 45.30
N SER A 250 0.29 -18.55 44.38
CA SER A 250 0.15 -18.04 43.00
C SER A 250 0.13 -19.18 41.96
N GLY A 251 -0.98 -19.90 41.82
CA GLY A 251 -1.13 -20.95 40.82
C GLY A 251 -2.57 -21.36 40.50
N LEU A 252 -2.73 -22.30 39.57
CA LEU A 252 -3.96 -23.05 39.33
C LEU A 252 -3.76 -24.52 39.74
N VAL A 253 -4.63 -25.04 40.60
CA VAL A 253 -4.63 -26.43 41.07
C VAL A 253 -5.65 -27.23 40.26
N LEU A 254 -5.23 -28.34 39.65
CA LEU A 254 -6.10 -29.17 38.81
C LEU A 254 -6.67 -30.36 39.60
N PRO A 255 -7.93 -30.75 39.37
CA PRO A 255 -8.51 -31.92 40.02
C PRO A 255 -7.86 -33.22 39.49
N PRO A 256 -7.89 -34.34 40.27
CA PRO A 256 -7.20 -35.56 39.90
C PRO A 256 -7.61 -36.13 38.53
N ILE A 257 -6.61 -36.34 37.67
CA ILE A 257 -6.74 -36.95 36.35
C ILE A 257 -6.63 -38.47 36.51
N LYS A 258 -7.74 -39.16 36.26
CA LYS A 258 -7.91 -40.61 36.36
C LYS A 258 -7.17 -41.38 35.27
N THR A 259 -7.07 -40.82 34.07
CA THR A 259 -6.51 -41.50 32.88
C THR A 259 -5.65 -40.53 32.08
N TRP A 260 -4.35 -40.47 32.37
CA TRP A 260 -3.42 -39.69 31.55
C TRP A 260 -3.34 -40.25 30.11
N PRO A 261 -3.30 -39.42 29.04
CA PRO A 261 -3.23 -39.95 27.68
C PRO A 261 -1.88 -40.64 27.40
N TYR A 262 -1.94 -41.94 27.08
CA TYR A 262 -0.74 -42.79 27.00
C TYR A 262 -0.57 -43.54 25.67
N GLN A 263 -1.60 -43.64 24.83
CA GLN A 263 -1.59 -44.47 23.60
C GLN A 263 -1.13 -43.72 22.35
N ASN A 264 -1.58 -42.47 22.15
CA ASN A 264 -1.37 -41.69 20.92
C ASN A 264 -0.39 -40.52 21.12
N GLY A 265 0.40 -40.57 22.21
CA GLY A 265 1.08 -39.40 22.74
C GLY A 265 0.15 -38.45 23.48
N PHE A 266 0.66 -37.26 23.80
CA PHE A 266 -0.13 -36.13 24.29
C PHE A 266 0.56 -34.82 23.91
N THR A 267 -0.17 -33.70 23.92
CA THR A 267 0.41 -32.38 23.64
C THR A 267 -0.07 -31.34 24.64
N ILE A 268 0.87 -30.66 25.31
CA ILE A 268 0.59 -29.48 26.14
C ILE A 268 0.83 -28.25 25.26
N SER A 269 -0.10 -27.29 25.22
CA SER A 269 0.06 -26.05 24.47
C SER A 269 -0.52 -24.85 25.22
N THR A 270 0.24 -23.77 25.31
CA THR A 270 -0.22 -22.51 25.90
C THR A 270 0.58 -21.31 25.37
N TRP A 271 0.06 -20.11 25.54
CA TRP A 271 0.82 -18.87 25.39
C TRP A 271 1.17 -18.34 26.78
N PHE A 272 2.42 -17.91 26.96
CA PHE A 272 2.93 -17.38 28.21
C PHE A 272 3.78 -16.12 28.00
N ARG A 273 3.97 -15.37 29.08
CA ARG A 273 4.82 -14.18 29.13
C ARG A 273 5.39 -14.01 30.53
N ILE A 274 6.71 -13.96 30.66
CA ILE A 274 7.40 -13.81 31.95
C ILE A 274 7.44 -12.32 32.33
N ASP A 275 7.09 -11.96 33.56
CA ASP A 275 7.38 -10.63 34.15
C ASP A 275 8.03 -10.85 35.52
N PRO A 276 9.37 -10.95 35.63
CA PRO A 276 10.04 -11.16 36.91
C PRO A 276 9.86 -9.92 37.82
N VAL A 277 9.72 -10.16 39.13
CA VAL A 277 9.42 -9.08 40.09
C VAL A 277 10.62 -8.13 40.27
N ALA A 278 11.82 -8.68 40.42
CA ALA A 278 13.07 -7.92 40.49
C ALA A 278 14.24 -8.69 39.85
N ASN A 279 15.13 -7.98 39.14
CA ASN A 279 16.22 -8.62 38.39
C ASN A 279 17.27 -9.32 39.27
N SER A 280 17.35 -9.00 40.56
CA SER A 280 18.40 -9.45 41.48
C SER A 280 18.21 -10.84 42.09
N ILE A 281 17.14 -11.56 41.74
CA ILE A 281 16.77 -12.86 42.37
C ILE A 281 16.73 -14.03 41.35
N ILE A 282 16.77 -13.73 40.05
CA ILE A 282 16.59 -14.65 38.91
C ILE A 282 17.50 -15.90 38.96
N GLU A 283 18.71 -15.82 39.53
CA GLU A 283 19.62 -16.97 39.65
C GLU A 283 19.21 -18.01 40.72
N LYS A 284 18.32 -17.66 41.64
CA LYS A 284 17.86 -18.52 42.75
C LYS A 284 16.45 -19.07 42.55
N GLU A 285 15.64 -18.40 41.74
CA GLU A 285 14.27 -18.80 41.42
C GLU A 285 14.24 -19.97 40.42
N LYS A 286 13.19 -20.80 40.51
CA LYS A 286 12.87 -21.87 39.58
C LYS A 286 11.36 -21.90 39.31
N PRO A 287 10.79 -20.87 38.68
CA PRO A 287 9.34 -20.76 38.52
C PRO A 287 8.82 -21.87 37.60
N TYR A 288 7.79 -22.59 38.05
CA TYR A 288 7.20 -23.70 37.31
C TYR A 288 6.07 -23.22 36.39
N LEU A 289 6.19 -23.50 35.08
CA LEU A 289 5.10 -23.32 34.13
C LEU A 289 3.99 -24.35 34.39
N TYR A 290 4.37 -25.61 34.62
CA TYR A 290 3.47 -26.66 35.09
C TYR A 290 4.20 -27.75 35.88
N TRP A 291 3.45 -28.41 36.75
CA TRP A 291 3.85 -29.58 37.51
C TRP A 291 2.76 -30.64 37.41
N PHE A 292 2.94 -31.70 36.61
CA PHE A 292 1.94 -32.76 36.41
C PHE A 292 2.51 -34.11 36.84
N CYS A 293 2.20 -34.50 38.09
CA CYS A 293 2.73 -35.70 38.73
C CYS A 293 1.64 -36.51 39.45
N THR A 294 1.95 -37.77 39.73
CA THR A 294 1.27 -38.60 40.71
C THR A 294 1.78 -38.33 42.13
N SER A 295 1.03 -38.76 43.15
CA SER A 295 1.40 -38.71 44.57
C SER A 295 2.64 -39.53 44.87
N LYS A 296 2.94 -40.56 44.06
CA LYS A 296 4.21 -41.30 44.04
C LYS A 296 5.39 -40.48 43.47
N GLY A 297 5.19 -39.22 43.08
CA GLY A 297 6.22 -38.36 42.48
C GLY A 297 6.64 -38.74 41.05
N HIS A 298 5.81 -39.49 40.32
CA HIS A 298 6.08 -39.85 38.92
C HIS A 298 5.39 -38.83 38.00
N GLY A 299 6.07 -38.27 37.01
CA GLY A 299 5.42 -37.35 36.06
C GLY A 299 6.35 -36.38 35.31
N TYR A 300 5.73 -35.36 34.73
CA TYR A 300 6.38 -34.36 33.87
C TYR A 300 6.23 -32.95 34.46
N THR A 301 7.30 -32.17 34.45
CA THR A 301 7.29 -30.78 34.90
C THR A 301 8.06 -29.89 33.94
N ALA A 302 7.74 -28.60 33.90
CA ALA A 302 8.50 -27.60 33.16
C ALA A 302 8.73 -26.36 34.05
N HIS A 303 10.00 -25.96 34.20
CA HIS A 303 10.41 -24.82 35.03
C HIS A 303 11.52 -24.01 34.35
N PHE A 304 11.57 -22.72 34.62
CA PHE A 304 12.65 -21.88 34.12
C PHE A 304 13.89 -21.99 35.02
N VAL A 305 15.06 -21.83 34.41
CA VAL A 305 16.36 -21.69 35.07
C VAL A 305 17.07 -20.52 34.38
N GLY A 306 17.07 -19.35 35.01
CA GLY A 306 17.27 -18.09 34.31
C GLY A 306 16.24 -17.91 33.19
N ASN A 307 16.68 -17.43 32.03
CA ASN A 307 15.82 -17.18 30.87
C ASN A 307 15.48 -18.45 30.05
N CYS A 308 15.99 -19.63 30.42
CA CYS A 308 15.79 -20.88 29.65
C CYS A 308 14.78 -21.83 30.33
N LEU A 309 13.97 -22.52 29.53
CA LEU A 309 12.95 -23.45 30.03
C LEU A 309 13.45 -24.90 30.04
N VAL A 310 13.32 -25.57 31.18
CA VAL A 310 13.79 -26.95 31.42
C VAL A 310 12.61 -27.89 31.60
N ILE A 311 12.46 -28.84 30.70
CA ILE A 311 11.49 -29.95 30.84
C ILE A 311 12.15 -31.05 31.66
N SER A 312 11.45 -31.60 32.65
CA SER A 312 11.91 -32.74 33.45
C SER A 312 10.89 -33.88 33.42
N TYR A 313 11.38 -35.10 33.31
CA TYR A 313 10.64 -36.32 33.67
C TYR A 313 11.27 -36.93 34.93
N THR A 314 10.42 -37.16 35.93
CA THR A 314 10.81 -37.66 37.25
C THR A 314 10.12 -39.00 37.50
N LYS A 315 10.89 -39.99 37.93
CA LYS A 315 10.40 -41.29 38.38
C LYS A 315 11.27 -41.78 39.53
N PRO A 316 10.86 -41.63 40.81
CA PRO A 316 11.70 -42.00 41.94
C PRO A 316 12.11 -43.47 41.90
N LYS A 317 13.37 -43.72 42.31
CA LYS A 317 14.16 -44.96 42.11
C LYS A 317 14.74 -45.17 40.70
N GLU A 318 14.30 -44.42 39.69
CA GLU A 318 14.98 -44.34 38.39
C GLU A 318 15.80 -43.04 38.27
N LYS A 319 16.51 -42.88 37.15
CA LYS A 319 17.25 -41.65 36.85
C LYS A 319 16.28 -40.56 36.39
N ASN A 320 16.33 -39.39 37.01
CA ASN A 320 15.60 -38.21 36.51
C ASN A 320 16.18 -37.76 35.16
N PHE A 321 15.31 -37.47 34.20
CA PHE A 321 15.68 -36.96 32.89
C PHE A 321 15.32 -35.47 32.84
N GLN A 322 16.27 -34.62 32.45
CA GLN A 322 16.06 -33.19 32.28
C GLN A 322 16.59 -32.77 30.90
N HIS A 323 15.87 -31.85 30.26
CA HIS A 323 16.25 -31.28 28.97
C HIS A 323 16.06 -29.76 29.00
N CYS A 324 17.17 -29.03 28.91
CA CYS A 324 17.14 -27.58 28.77
C CYS A 324 16.91 -27.21 27.31
N ILE A 325 15.81 -26.52 27.02
CA ILE A 325 15.49 -26.05 25.68
C ILE A 325 16.51 -24.97 25.32
N GLN A 326 17.13 -25.12 24.14
CA GLN A 326 18.17 -24.21 23.66
C GLN A 326 17.55 -22.94 23.05
N PHE A 327 16.80 -22.20 23.87
CA PHE A 327 16.12 -20.96 23.53
C PHE A 327 16.07 -20.06 24.75
N GLU A 328 16.49 -18.80 24.59
CA GLU A 328 16.44 -17.80 25.64
C GLU A 328 15.15 -16.98 25.52
N PHE A 329 14.25 -17.10 26.50
CA PHE A 329 13.02 -16.34 26.55
C PHE A 329 13.27 -14.96 27.15
N LYS A 330 12.93 -13.90 26.41
CA LYS A 330 12.96 -12.54 26.96
C LYS A 330 11.78 -12.32 27.88
N SER A 331 12.02 -11.61 28.98
CA SER A 331 10.94 -11.07 29.81
C SER A 331 10.08 -10.09 29.02
N ARG A 332 8.78 -10.07 29.32
CA ARG A 332 7.76 -9.14 28.79
C ARG A 332 7.44 -9.27 27.29
N GLU A 333 7.88 -10.33 26.62
CA GLU A 333 7.37 -10.75 25.31
C GLU A 333 6.41 -11.96 25.46
N TRP A 334 5.42 -12.08 24.56
CA TRP A 334 4.49 -13.23 24.52
C TRP A 334 5.07 -14.34 23.63
N TYR A 335 5.14 -15.56 24.15
CA TYR A 335 5.61 -16.76 23.45
C TYR A 335 4.55 -17.86 23.46
N MET A 336 4.34 -18.52 22.32
CA MET A 336 3.63 -19.80 22.30
C MET A 336 4.62 -20.93 22.57
N ILE A 337 4.29 -21.81 23.51
CA ILE A 337 5.04 -23.04 23.79
C ILE A 337 4.14 -24.26 23.58
N THR A 338 4.66 -25.25 22.85
CA THR A 338 3.96 -26.51 22.62
C THR A 338 4.91 -27.69 22.80
N PHE A 339 4.54 -28.61 23.70
CA PHE A 339 5.27 -29.84 23.97
C PHE A 339 4.50 -31.02 23.38
N SER A 340 4.87 -31.46 22.18
CA SER A 340 4.28 -32.63 21.51
C SER A 340 5.03 -33.90 21.96
N HIS A 341 4.46 -34.66 22.89
CA HIS A 341 5.03 -35.93 23.38
C HIS A 341 4.62 -37.06 22.43
N GLN A 342 5.55 -37.57 21.63
CA GLN A 342 5.32 -38.66 20.69
C GLN A 342 5.59 -40.02 21.34
N TYR A 343 4.53 -40.82 21.56
CA TYR A 343 4.70 -42.23 21.89
C TYR A 343 5.20 -43.02 20.68
N GLN A 344 6.20 -43.88 20.91
CA GLN A 344 6.70 -44.84 19.92
C GLN A 344 6.84 -46.21 20.58
N ARG A 345 6.20 -47.24 20.01
CA ARG A 345 6.18 -48.61 20.55
C ARG A 345 7.46 -49.42 20.26
N TRP A 346 8.12 -49.14 19.14
CA TRP A 346 9.26 -49.91 18.63
C TRP A 346 10.57 -49.10 18.56
N ALA A 347 10.56 -47.89 19.12
CA ALA A 347 11.67 -46.94 19.10
C ALA A 347 11.57 -46.01 20.34
N LYS A 348 12.56 -45.13 20.55
CA LYS A 348 12.53 -44.21 21.69
C LYS A 348 11.47 -43.14 21.48
N SER A 349 10.48 -43.09 22.38
CA SER A 349 9.54 -42.00 22.47
C SER A 349 10.27 -40.66 22.66
N ASN A 350 9.70 -39.57 22.15
CA ASN A 350 10.35 -38.26 22.12
C ASN A 350 9.38 -37.13 22.51
N ILE A 351 9.94 -35.95 22.79
CA ILE A 351 9.21 -34.73 23.07
C ILE A 351 9.73 -33.65 22.12
N GLN A 352 8.84 -33.12 21.28
CA GLN A 352 9.14 -32.02 20.38
C GLN A 352 8.68 -30.70 20.99
N CYS A 353 9.66 -29.82 21.23
CA CYS A 353 9.50 -28.53 21.86
C CYS A 353 9.40 -27.47 20.76
N HIS A 354 8.18 -27.00 20.53
CA HIS A 354 7.91 -25.95 19.55
C HIS A 354 7.74 -24.61 20.25
N ILE A 355 8.38 -23.57 19.71
CA ILE A 355 8.26 -22.18 20.16
C ILE A 355 7.78 -21.35 18.98
N ASN A 356 6.75 -20.54 19.19
CA ASN A 356 6.18 -19.66 18.15
C ASN A 356 5.89 -20.39 16.82
N GLY A 357 5.34 -21.61 16.92
CA GLY A 357 4.98 -22.46 15.79
C GLY A 357 6.14 -23.23 15.14
N GLN A 358 7.40 -23.02 15.55
CA GLN A 358 8.59 -23.64 14.98
C GLN A 358 9.21 -24.68 15.92
N LEU A 359 9.71 -25.79 15.39
CA LEU A 359 10.41 -26.81 16.17
C LEU A 359 11.81 -26.31 16.56
N VAL A 360 12.06 -26.15 17.87
CA VAL A 360 13.35 -25.65 18.39
C VAL A 360 14.17 -26.73 19.08
N SER A 361 13.54 -27.75 19.67
CA SER A 361 14.29 -28.82 20.34
C SER A 361 13.54 -30.15 20.36
N THR A 362 14.28 -31.27 20.33
CA THR A 362 13.73 -32.62 20.46
C THR A 362 14.47 -33.38 21.55
N ALA A 363 13.74 -33.82 22.57
CA ALA A 363 14.25 -34.61 23.69
C ALA A 363 13.81 -36.08 23.59
N TYR A 364 14.61 -37.01 24.12
CA TYR A 364 14.28 -38.45 24.15
C TYR A 364 14.18 -38.93 25.59
N PHE A 365 12.96 -39.02 26.11
CA PHE A 365 12.66 -39.50 27.47
C PHE A 365 12.08 -40.93 27.43
N PRO A 366 12.23 -41.73 28.49
CA PRO A 366 11.52 -43.00 28.59
C PRO A 366 10.00 -42.78 28.60
N TRP A 367 9.25 -43.67 27.95
CA TRP A 367 7.80 -43.73 28.16
C TRP A 367 7.53 -44.63 29.36
N SER A 368 6.92 -44.07 30.40
CA SER A 368 6.65 -44.75 31.68
C SER A 368 5.44 -44.12 32.37
N ILE A 369 4.36 -43.98 31.59
CA ILE A 369 3.00 -43.71 32.05
C ILE A 369 2.27 -45.05 32.01
N GLU A 370 1.76 -45.52 33.15
CA GLU A 370 0.97 -46.76 33.22
C GLU A 370 -0.53 -46.44 33.17
N SER A 371 -1.35 -47.32 32.62
CA SER A 371 -2.79 -47.09 32.41
C SER A 371 -3.64 -47.06 33.69
N GLY A 372 -3.00 -47.12 34.86
CA GLY A 372 -3.60 -46.97 36.19
C GLY A 372 -2.95 -45.87 37.05
N ASP A 373 -2.03 -45.07 36.50
CA ASP A 373 -1.46 -43.93 37.22
C ASP A 373 -2.46 -42.76 37.24
N ILE A 374 -2.94 -42.45 38.45
CA ILE A 374 -3.77 -41.27 38.73
C ILE A 374 -2.84 -40.07 38.96
N PHE A 375 -3.00 -39.04 38.15
CA PHE A 375 -2.26 -37.77 38.27
C PHE A 375 -3.07 -36.84 39.18
N ASP A 376 -2.78 -36.94 40.47
CA ASP A 376 -3.44 -36.26 41.60
C ASP A 376 -2.64 -35.06 42.14
N LYS A 377 -1.42 -34.82 41.63
CA LYS A 377 -0.60 -33.63 41.91
C LYS A 377 -0.36 -32.84 40.62
N CYS A 378 -1.40 -32.19 40.12
CA CYS A 378 -1.37 -31.38 38.91
C CYS A 378 -1.58 -29.89 39.21
N TYR A 379 -0.62 -29.06 38.79
CA TYR A 379 -0.56 -27.62 39.04
C TYR A 379 -0.06 -26.88 37.80
N ILE A 380 -0.57 -25.67 37.57
CA ILE A 380 -0.09 -24.72 36.54
C ILE A 380 0.35 -23.44 37.27
N GLY A 381 1.53 -22.92 36.91
CA GLY A 381 2.09 -21.72 37.54
C GLY A 381 2.64 -21.89 38.96
N CYS A 382 2.51 -23.05 39.61
CA CYS A 382 3.05 -23.29 40.95
C CYS A 382 3.48 -24.75 41.18
N THR A 383 4.00 -25.01 42.39
CA THR A 383 4.38 -26.34 42.90
C THR A 383 3.49 -26.77 44.07
N PRO A 384 3.44 -28.07 44.44
CA PRO A 384 2.68 -28.56 45.59
C PRO A 384 3.08 -27.97 46.95
N ASP A 385 4.26 -27.33 47.03
CA ASP A 385 4.80 -26.71 48.25
C ASP A 385 4.51 -25.20 48.33
N HIS A 386 3.79 -24.63 47.35
CA HIS A 386 3.29 -23.25 47.29
C HIS A 386 4.31 -22.11 47.52
N ASN A 387 5.61 -22.39 47.34
CA ASN A 387 6.75 -21.51 47.65
C ASN A 387 6.97 -20.38 46.61
N ASP A 388 7.24 -19.16 47.08
CA ASP A 388 7.66 -17.99 46.29
C ASP A 388 8.71 -18.34 45.22
N LEU A 389 9.80 -19.02 45.60
CA LEU A 389 10.94 -19.34 44.74
C LEU A 389 10.61 -20.30 43.58
N THR A 390 9.44 -20.93 43.60
CA THR A 390 8.97 -21.87 42.55
C THR A 390 7.66 -21.43 41.88
N SER A 391 7.09 -20.30 42.31
CA SER A 391 5.84 -19.76 41.78
C SER A 391 6.08 -18.91 40.53
N PHE A 392 5.22 -19.05 39.52
CA PHE A 392 5.36 -18.36 38.25
C PHE A 392 5.06 -16.86 38.39
N SER A 393 5.89 -16.04 37.73
CA SER A 393 5.79 -14.59 37.73
C SER A 393 5.58 -14.10 36.31
N GLY A 394 4.33 -13.79 35.94
CA GLY A 394 3.98 -13.47 34.57
C GLY A 394 2.51 -13.67 34.23
N GLN A 395 2.22 -13.89 32.95
CA GLN A 395 0.88 -14.04 32.39
C GLN A 395 0.78 -15.35 31.59
N LEU A 396 -0.39 -16.01 31.66
CA LEU A 396 -0.76 -17.13 30.78
C LEU A 396 -2.08 -16.83 30.07
N SER A 397 -2.18 -17.22 28.79
CA SER A 397 -3.48 -17.29 28.10
C SER A 397 -4.10 -18.67 28.30
N THR A 398 -4.98 -19.09 27.39
CA THR A 398 -5.55 -20.44 27.34
C THR A 398 -4.49 -21.53 27.45
N PHE A 399 -4.75 -22.53 28.29
CA PHE A 399 -3.90 -23.70 28.49
C PHE A 399 -4.65 -24.96 28.04
N TYR A 400 -4.11 -25.63 27.02
CA TYR A 400 -4.67 -26.85 26.43
C TYR A 400 -3.84 -28.09 26.78
N LEU A 401 -4.52 -29.20 27.05
CA LEU A 401 -3.97 -30.55 26.98
C LEU A 401 -4.73 -31.36 25.93
N PHE A 402 -4.01 -31.88 24.94
CA PHE A 402 -4.53 -32.78 23.90
C PHE A 402 -4.05 -34.22 24.14
N SER A 403 -4.93 -35.20 23.91
CA SER A 403 -4.68 -36.65 24.00
C SER A 403 -4.01 -37.25 22.75
N LEU A 404 -3.34 -36.40 21.98
CA LEU A 404 -2.74 -36.69 20.68
C LEU A 404 -1.41 -35.93 20.57
N TYR A 405 -0.41 -36.54 19.92
CA TYR A 405 0.77 -35.83 19.41
C TYR A 405 0.35 -34.87 18.27
N LEU A 406 0.57 -33.56 18.42
CA LEU A 406 0.30 -32.59 17.36
C LEU A 406 1.51 -32.45 16.42
N GLU A 407 1.24 -32.63 15.12
CA GLU A 407 2.21 -32.45 14.04
C GLU A 407 2.59 -30.96 13.86
N PRO A 408 3.82 -30.66 13.39
CA PRO A 408 4.29 -29.28 13.21
C PRO A 408 3.35 -28.39 12.35
N LEU A 409 2.63 -28.95 11.37
CA LEU A 409 1.65 -28.23 10.56
C LEU A 409 0.50 -27.67 11.40
N ILE A 410 0.00 -28.46 12.36
CA ILE A 410 -1.06 -28.06 13.29
C ILE A 410 -0.49 -27.07 14.31
N VAL A 411 0.71 -27.31 14.84
CA VAL A 411 1.36 -26.41 15.81
C VAL A 411 1.65 -25.02 15.21
N GLN A 412 2.08 -24.96 13.94
CA GLN A 412 2.19 -23.69 13.20
C GLN A 412 0.82 -23.03 13.01
N GLY A 413 -0.24 -23.82 12.80
CA GLY A 413 -1.62 -23.34 12.77
C GLY A 413 -2.08 -22.70 14.08
N LEU A 414 -1.80 -23.34 15.23
CA LEU A 414 -2.07 -22.80 16.56
C LEU A 414 -1.38 -21.45 16.80
N TYR A 415 -0.15 -21.29 16.29
CA TYR A 415 0.56 -20.02 16.37
C TYR A 415 -0.11 -18.91 15.54
N ILE A 416 -0.58 -19.24 14.32
CA ILE A 416 -1.29 -18.28 13.44
C ILE A 416 -2.65 -17.86 14.03
N LEU A 417 -3.28 -18.68 14.87
CA LEU A 417 -4.49 -18.31 15.62
C LEU A 417 -4.24 -17.28 16.75
N GLY A 418 -2.98 -17.10 17.16
CA GLY A 418 -2.57 -16.07 18.12
C GLY A 418 -2.92 -16.36 19.59
N PRO A 419 -2.45 -15.51 20.53
CA PRO A 419 -2.64 -15.73 21.96
C PRO A 419 -4.09 -15.58 22.43
N ALA A 420 -4.96 -14.93 21.66
CA ALA A 420 -6.37 -14.73 21.99
C ALA A 420 -7.28 -15.94 21.67
N TYR A 421 -6.73 -17.02 21.07
CA TYR A 421 -7.55 -18.18 20.70
C TYR A 421 -7.89 -19.07 21.91
N ARG A 422 -9.19 -19.21 22.17
CA ARG A 422 -9.77 -19.94 23.33
C ARG A 422 -10.80 -21.01 22.98
N ASN A 423 -11.09 -21.18 21.68
CA ASN A 423 -12.20 -21.98 21.18
C ASN A 423 -11.86 -23.48 21.06
N GLN A 424 -12.79 -24.28 20.54
CA GLN A 424 -12.72 -25.76 20.56
C GLN A 424 -12.32 -26.40 19.22
N PHE A 425 -11.91 -25.60 18.22
CA PHE A 425 -11.62 -26.05 16.85
C PHE A 425 -12.83 -26.71 16.16
N LYS A 426 -14.04 -26.18 16.37
CA LYS A 426 -15.29 -26.78 15.88
C LYS A 426 -15.72 -26.21 14.52
N PHE A 427 -15.48 -24.93 14.25
CA PHE A 427 -15.85 -24.25 13.01
C PHE A 427 -14.70 -23.44 12.42
N GLU A 428 -14.48 -23.51 11.10
CA GLU A 428 -13.41 -22.76 10.42
C GLU A 428 -13.51 -21.23 10.65
N ASN A 429 -14.74 -20.72 10.79
CA ASN A 429 -15.06 -19.31 11.05
C ASN A 429 -14.65 -18.82 12.46
N GLU A 430 -14.15 -19.70 13.34
CA GLU A 430 -13.50 -19.30 14.59
C GLU A 430 -12.16 -18.57 14.37
N SER A 431 -11.59 -18.64 13.16
CA SER A 431 -10.29 -18.05 12.81
C SER A 431 -10.45 -16.70 12.10
N ALA A 432 -9.84 -15.64 12.66
CA ALA A 432 -9.76 -14.32 12.02
C ALA A 432 -8.57 -14.20 11.05
N HIS A 433 -7.56 -15.08 11.18
CA HIS A 433 -6.36 -15.11 10.34
C HIS A 433 -6.47 -16.17 9.24
N MET A 434 -5.90 -15.90 8.07
CA MET A 434 -5.99 -16.83 6.93
C MET A 434 -5.06 -18.04 7.10
N LEU A 435 -5.62 -19.15 7.57
CA LEU A 435 -4.97 -20.45 7.54
C LEU A 435 -4.90 -21.01 6.11
N THR A 436 -3.77 -21.63 5.76
CA THR A 436 -3.63 -22.37 4.48
C THR A 436 -4.63 -23.52 4.39
N ASP A 437 -4.99 -23.95 3.19
CA ASP A 437 -5.97 -25.05 3.01
C ASP A 437 -5.55 -26.35 3.70
N ALA A 438 -4.23 -26.63 3.73
CA ALA A 438 -3.67 -27.76 4.45
C ALA A 438 -3.84 -27.64 5.98
N GLN A 439 -3.52 -26.48 6.56
CA GLN A 439 -3.69 -26.20 7.99
C GLN A 439 -5.17 -26.22 8.40
N ARG A 440 -6.05 -25.60 7.61
CA ARG A 440 -7.49 -25.55 7.88
C ARG A 440 -8.09 -26.95 7.92
N LYS A 441 -7.79 -27.77 6.90
CA LYS A 441 -8.22 -29.17 6.83
C LYS A 441 -7.61 -30.04 7.94
N ALA A 442 -6.42 -29.72 8.44
CA ALA A 442 -5.77 -30.47 9.52
C ALA A 442 -6.30 -30.11 10.94
N MET A 443 -6.85 -28.92 11.15
CA MET A 443 -7.39 -28.49 12.44
C MET A 443 -8.90 -28.70 12.57
N TYR A 444 -9.67 -28.50 11.50
CA TYR A 444 -11.13 -28.52 11.53
C TYR A 444 -11.76 -29.83 11.01
N ASP A 445 -11.00 -30.92 10.90
CA ASP A 445 -11.56 -32.27 10.60
C ASP A 445 -12.17 -32.98 11.82
N GLY A 446 -12.25 -32.29 12.95
CA GLY A 446 -12.80 -32.79 14.22
C GLY A 446 -11.81 -33.62 15.06
N LYS A 447 -10.67 -34.09 14.52
CA LYS A 447 -9.70 -34.86 15.33
C LYS A 447 -9.11 -34.01 16.46
N LEU A 448 -8.78 -32.76 16.17
CA LEU A 448 -8.20 -31.84 17.15
C LEU A 448 -9.18 -31.56 18.30
N MET A 449 -10.42 -31.18 17.96
CA MET A 449 -11.54 -31.01 18.90
C MET A 449 -11.75 -32.25 19.79
N ASN A 450 -11.89 -33.44 19.18
CA ASN A 450 -12.11 -34.70 19.90
C ASN A 450 -10.91 -35.12 20.77
N SER A 451 -9.72 -34.56 20.54
CA SER A 451 -8.52 -34.86 21.34
C SER A 451 -8.37 -34.00 22.59
N ILE A 452 -9.14 -32.91 22.75
CA ILE A 452 -9.04 -32.01 23.93
C ILE A 452 -9.39 -32.79 25.21
N VAL A 453 -8.44 -32.88 26.13
CA VAL A 453 -8.60 -33.40 27.50
C VAL A 453 -9.12 -32.31 28.42
N PHE A 454 -8.47 -31.15 28.39
CA PHE A 454 -8.94 -29.93 29.01
C PHE A 454 -8.51 -28.68 28.24
N ASN A 455 -9.32 -27.65 28.39
CA ASN A 455 -9.10 -26.27 27.97
C ASN A 455 -9.45 -25.42 29.19
N TYR A 456 -8.46 -24.77 29.78
CA TYR A 456 -8.67 -23.74 30.81
C TYR A 456 -8.33 -22.39 30.18
N ASN A 457 -9.31 -21.49 30.10
CA ASN A 457 -9.14 -20.13 29.58
C ASN A 457 -9.60 -19.11 30.62
N PRO A 458 -9.02 -17.89 30.63
CA PRO A 458 -9.28 -16.88 31.66
C PRO A 458 -10.74 -16.41 31.74
N VAL A 459 -11.53 -16.47 30.65
CA VAL A 459 -12.94 -16.04 30.67
C VAL A 459 -13.88 -17.09 31.26
N SER A 460 -13.47 -18.35 31.27
CA SER A 460 -14.24 -19.44 31.89
C SER A 460 -13.92 -19.56 33.38
N CYS A 461 -14.01 -18.46 34.13
CA CYS A 461 -13.77 -18.42 35.57
C CYS A 461 -14.99 -17.88 36.33
N ASP A 462 -15.20 -18.39 37.54
CA ASP A 462 -16.23 -17.98 38.49
C ASP A 462 -15.58 -17.87 39.88
N GLU A 463 -15.30 -16.63 40.32
CA GLU A 463 -14.39 -16.32 41.44
C GLU A 463 -13.06 -17.09 41.40
N GLN A 464 -12.89 -18.11 42.27
CA GLN A 464 -11.71 -18.97 42.35
C GLN A 464 -11.85 -20.28 41.55
N LEU A 465 -12.96 -20.51 40.86
CA LEU A 465 -13.22 -21.73 40.09
C LEU A 465 -12.93 -21.50 38.60
N VAL A 466 -12.01 -22.28 38.03
CA VAL A 466 -11.68 -22.25 36.59
C VAL A 466 -12.40 -23.40 35.90
N LEU A 467 -13.46 -23.08 35.17
CA LEU A 467 -14.31 -24.02 34.46
C LEU A 467 -13.56 -24.66 33.29
N GLN A 468 -13.83 -25.94 33.06
CA GLN A 468 -13.29 -26.67 31.91
C GLN A 468 -14.11 -26.32 30.67
N ALA A 469 -13.46 -25.74 29.66
CA ALA A 469 -14.07 -25.23 28.43
C ALA A 469 -13.82 -26.15 27.22
N GLY A 470 -13.69 -27.46 27.46
CA GLY A 470 -13.57 -28.47 26.42
C GLY A 470 -14.93 -28.92 25.86
N PRO A 471 -14.94 -29.71 24.78
CA PRO A 471 -16.19 -30.25 24.24
C PRO A 471 -16.86 -31.22 25.23
N LYS A 472 -18.12 -30.95 25.58
CA LYS A 472 -18.92 -31.82 26.49
C LYS A 472 -19.16 -33.24 25.94
N THR A 473 -18.83 -33.48 24.67
CA THR A 473 -18.86 -34.78 23.98
C THR A 473 -17.63 -35.65 24.23
N ASN A 474 -16.53 -35.07 24.72
CA ASN A 474 -15.28 -35.81 24.95
C ASN A 474 -15.39 -36.63 26.25
N ILE A 475 -14.70 -37.77 26.30
CA ILE A 475 -14.67 -38.63 27.49
C ILE A 475 -13.93 -37.88 28.62
N SER A 476 -14.54 -37.77 29.80
CA SER A 476 -13.87 -37.16 30.94
C SER A 476 -12.68 -38.01 31.39
N HIS A 477 -11.51 -37.38 31.46
CA HIS A 477 -10.28 -37.97 31.99
C HIS A 477 -10.12 -37.79 33.51
N PHE A 478 -11.07 -37.12 34.18
CA PHE A 478 -10.99 -36.76 35.59
C PHE A 478 -11.71 -37.77 36.51
N VAL A 479 -11.35 -37.79 37.80
CA VAL A 479 -12.00 -38.66 38.80
C VAL A 479 -13.40 -38.14 39.18
N HIS A 480 -13.55 -36.81 39.28
CA HIS A 480 -14.78 -36.11 39.67
C HIS A 480 -15.07 -34.95 38.71
N ASN A 481 -15.26 -33.73 39.21
CA ASN A 481 -15.34 -32.53 38.37
C ASN A 481 -14.00 -32.28 37.65
N ALA A 482 -14.07 -31.65 36.49
CA ALA A 482 -12.93 -31.28 35.64
C ALA A 482 -12.51 -29.82 35.81
N HIS A 483 -13.15 -29.05 36.70
CA HIS A 483 -12.84 -27.64 36.95
C HIS A 483 -11.63 -27.51 37.90
N ALA A 484 -10.72 -26.59 37.58
CA ALA A 484 -9.53 -26.29 38.39
C ALA A 484 -9.83 -25.18 39.42
N GLN A 485 -8.98 -25.04 40.44
CA GLN A 485 -9.05 -23.99 41.45
C GLN A 485 -7.94 -22.96 41.20
N MET A 486 -8.30 -21.69 41.06
CA MET A 486 -7.39 -20.56 41.05
C MET A 486 -7.08 -20.15 42.49
N LEU A 487 -5.79 -20.10 42.84
CA LEU A 487 -5.35 -19.69 44.17
C LEU A 487 -5.47 -18.16 44.34
N SER A 488 -5.64 -17.71 45.58
CA SER A 488 -6.06 -16.34 45.95
C SER A 488 -5.21 -15.20 45.38
N ASN A 489 -3.91 -15.43 45.12
CA ASN A 489 -3.02 -14.41 44.56
C ASN A 489 -3.02 -14.35 43.03
N VAL A 490 -3.64 -15.31 42.32
CA VAL A 490 -3.84 -15.26 40.87
C VAL A 490 -5.15 -14.57 40.56
N ARG A 491 -5.15 -13.66 39.58
CA ARG A 491 -6.37 -13.08 39.01
C ARG A 491 -6.51 -13.44 37.54
N SER A 492 -7.72 -13.79 37.11
CA SER A 492 -8.09 -13.63 35.71
C SER A 492 -8.26 -12.15 35.41
N VAL A 493 -7.61 -11.66 34.37
CA VAL A 493 -7.67 -10.27 33.93
C VAL A 493 -8.37 -10.23 32.58
N VAL A 494 -9.49 -9.50 32.53
CA VAL A 494 -10.15 -9.13 31.28
C VAL A 494 -9.78 -7.68 30.98
N THR A 495 -9.29 -7.45 29.76
CA THR A 495 -8.96 -6.13 29.22
C THR A 495 -9.65 -5.97 27.86
N HIS A 496 -9.78 -4.74 27.39
CA HIS A 496 -10.46 -4.48 26.12
C HIS A 496 -9.51 -3.80 25.14
N SER A 497 -9.21 -4.48 24.04
CA SER A 497 -8.51 -3.89 22.91
C SER A 497 -9.41 -2.88 22.20
N ILE A 498 -8.76 -1.99 21.45
CA ILE A 498 -9.49 -1.11 20.53
C ILE A 498 -10.37 -1.90 19.54
N TYR A 499 -10.02 -3.16 19.21
CA TYR A 499 -10.78 -4.01 18.31
C TYR A 499 -12.11 -4.47 18.93
N SER A 500 -12.10 -5.01 20.15
CA SER A 500 -13.31 -5.47 20.85
C SER A 500 -14.17 -4.29 21.32
N THR A 501 -13.55 -3.22 21.82
CA THR A 501 -14.25 -1.99 22.21
C THR A 501 -14.87 -1.26 21.01
N SER A 502 -14.15 -1.13 19.89
CA SER A 502 -14.70 -0.55 18.64
C SER A 502 -15.89 -1.37 18.15
N HIS A 503 -15.79 -2.71 18.14
CA HIS A 503 -16.92 -3.56 17.77
C HIS A 503 -18.15 -3.31 18.66
N SER A 504 -17.94 -3.22 19.98
CA SER A 504 -19.01 -3.05 20.99
C SER A 504 -19.72 -1.69 20.95
N ILE A 505 -19.11 -0.65 20.37
CA ILE A 505 -19.69 0.71 20.27
C ILE A 505 -20.43 0.96 18.93
N GLY A 506 -20.29 0.08 17.93
CA GLY A 506 -20.86 0.26 16.58
C GLY A 506 -19.86 0.09 15.42
N GLY A 507 -18.61 -0.23 15.73
CA GLY A 507 -17.54 -0.48 14.77
C GLY A 507 -16.73 0.75 14.36
N VAL A 508 -15.79 0.52 13.44
CA VAL A 508 -14.83 1.52 12.92
C VAL A 508 -15.46 2.84 12.43
N GLN A 509 -16.75 2.82 12.10
CA GLN A 509 -17.54 3.99 11.69
C GLN A 509 -17.48 5.15 12.71
N VAL A 510 -17.30 4.82 13.98
CA VAL A 510 -17.19 5.77 15.09
C VAL A 510 -16.01 6.75 14.94
N PHE A 511 -14.99 6.43 14.13
CA PHE A 511 -13.90 7.36 13.82
C PHE A 511 -14.20 8.32 12.66
N PHE A 512 -15.18 8.04 11.81
CA PHE A 512 -15.45 8.86 10.61
C PHE A 512 -15.86 10.31 10.91
N PRO A 513 -16.63 10.64 11.98
CA PRO A 513 -16.93 12.03 12.34
C PRO A 513 -15.71 12.88 12.70
N LEU A 514 -14.53 12.29 12.95
CA LEU A 514 -13.29 13.05 13.14
C LEU A 514 -12.71 13.58 11.82
N PHE A 515 -13.04 12.95 10.68
CA PHE A 515 -12.67 13.45 9.35
C PHE A 515 -13.55 14.63 8.88
N GLU A 516 -14.74 14.80 9.46
CA GLU A 516 -15.59 15.98 9.22
C GLU A 516 -15.01 17.24 9.89
N GLN A 517 -14.20 17.08 10.93
CA GLN A 517 -13.70 18.16 11.80
C GLN A 517 -12.25 18.58 11.47
N LEU A 518 -11.70 18.20 10.31
CA LEU A 518 -10.30 18.45 9.95
C LEU A 518 -9.96 19.95 9.93
N ASP A 519 -10.77 20.76 9.25
CA ASP A 519 -10.54 22.21 9.09
C ASP A 519 -10.90 23.05 10.33
N HIS A 520 -11.22 22.41 11.46
CA HIS A 520 -11.62 23.10 12.69
C HIS A 520 -10.40 23.68 13.42
N GLN A 521 -10.57 24.87 14.00
CA GLN A 521 -9.47 25.64 14.61
C GLN A 521 -9.16 25.18 16.04
N GLN A 522 -7.92 25.33 16.47
CA GLN A 522 -7.53 25.25 17.87
C GLN A 522 -7.85 26.56 18.61
N ILE A 523 -7.66 26.58 19.94
CA ILE A 523 -7.91 27.75 20.79
C ILE A 523 -7.01 28.95 20.44
N ASP A 524 -5.86 28.72 19.79
CA ASP A 524 -4.95 29.74 19.26
C ASP A 524 -5.26 30.16 17.81
N GLU A 525 -6.48 29.87 17.34
CA GLU A 525 -6.99 30.10 15.97
C GLU A 525 -6.27 29.30 14.87
N SER A 526 -5.25 28.49 15.20
CA SER A 526 -4.50 27.70 14.22
C SER A 526 -5.24 26.42 13.78
N ILE A 527 -5.04 26.00 12.54
CA ILE A 527 -5.49 24.68 12.04
C ILE A 527 -4.29 23.75 12.04
N ASN A 528 -4.40 22.59 12.70
CA ASN A 528 -3.36 21.57 12.69
C ASN A 528 -3.60 20.58 11.54
N TYR A 529 -2.69 20.55 10.57
CA TYR A 529 -2.86 19.73 9.37
C TYR A 529 -2.57 18.23 9.57
N ASP A 530 -1.80 17.86 10.60
CA ASP A 530 -1.37 16.48 10.84
C ASP A 530 -2.47 15.57 11.43
N VAL A 531 -3.59 16.14 11.88
CA VAL A 531 -4.78 15.40 12.34
C VAL A 531 -5.19 14.31 11.33
N CYS A 532 -5.14 14.62 10.04
CA CYS A 532 -5.48 13.67 8.98
C CYS A 532 -4.48 12.50 8.88
N SER A 533 -3.17 12.75 9.02
CA SER A 533 -2.18 11.67 8.99
C SER A 533 -2.26 10.78 10.23
N ILE A 534 -2.59 11.34 11.40
CA ILE A 534 -2.86 10.59 12.63
C ILE A 534 -4.06 9.65 12.44
N LEU A 535 -5.18 10.16 11.93
CA LEU A 535 -6.40 9.37 11.71
C LEU A 535 -6.23 8.31 10.62
N LEU A 536 -5.59 8.65 9.50
CA LEU A 536 -5.33 7.70 8.41
C LEU A 536 -4.34 6.60 8.83
N PHE A 537 -3.23 6.95 9.49
CA PHE A 537 -2.29 5.96 10.04
C PHE A 537 -3.02 4.96 10.95
N THR A 538 -3.83 5.47 11.88
CA THR A 538 -4.57 4.65 12.83
C THR A 538 -5.56 3.73 12.11
N LEU A 539 -6.34 4.24 11.15
CA LEU A 539 -7.26 3.41 10.37
C LEU A 539 -6.53 2.37 9.52
N CYS A 540 -5.41 2.71 8.88
CA CYS A 540 -4.60 1.76 8.13
C CYS A 540 -4.13 0.60 9.03
N GLU A 541 -3.45 0.89 10.13
CA GLU A 541 -2.97 -0.11 11.09
C GLU A 541 -4.10 -0.96 11.70
N LEU A 542 -5.26 -0.36 12.00
CA LEU A 542 -6.45 -1.10 12.45
C LEU A 542 -6.99 -2.07 11.39
N ILE A 543 -6.94 -1.67 10.11
CA ILE A 543 -7.38 -2.49 8.97
C ILE A 543 -6.35 -3.59 8.65
N GLU A 544 -5.04 -3.30 8.71
CA GLU A 544 -3.99 -4.32 8.51
C GLU A 544 -4.08 -5.43 9.58
N ARG A 545 -4.34 -5.05 10.84
CA ARG A 545 -4.33 -5.98 11.99
C ARG A 545 -5.65 -6.71 12.26
N SER A 546 -6.79 -6.28 11.71
CA SER A 546 -8.10 -6.87 12.05
C SER A 546 -9.05 -7.13 10.87
N TYR A 547 -9.33 -8.41 10.63
CA TYR A 547 -10.34 -8.87 9.66
C TYR A 547 -11.77 -8.39 9.99
N THR A 548 -12.10 -8.20 11.27
CA THR A 548 -13.39 -7.63 11.69
C THR A 548 -13.51 -6.18 11.28
N ILE A 549 -12.44 -5.38 11.41
CA ILE A 549 -12.43 -3.98 10.95
C ILE A 549 -12.44 -3.91 9.43
N GLN A 550 -11.74 -4.81 8.72
CA GLN A 550 -11.85 -4.94 7.26
C GLN A 550 -13.30 -5.17 6.80
N HIS A 551 -14.06 -6.03 7.49
CA HIS A 551 -15.49 -6.25 7.20
C HIS A 551 -16.35 -5.03 7.52
N GLN A 552 -16.09 -4.34 8.64
CA GLN A 552 -16.80 -3.10 8.97
C GLN A 552 -16.51 -1.96 7.98
N MET A 553 -15.28 -1.89 7.43
CA MET A 553 -14.94 -0.95 6.35
C MET A 553 -15.70 -1.28 5.05
N LEU A 554 -15.86 -2.57 4.70
CA LEU A 554 -16.65 -2.97 3.53
C LEU A 554 -18.14 -2.64 3.69
N SER A 555 -18.75 -3.00 4.82
CA SER A 555 -20.20 -2.79 5.04
C SER A 555 -20.57 -1.31 5.19
N SER A 556 -19.72 -0.50 5.82
CA SER A 556 -19.90 0.96 5.93
C SER A 556 -19.48 1.74 4.68
N LYS A 557 -18.84 1.09 3.69
CA LYS A 557 -18.17 1.73 2.54
C LYS A 557 -17.14 2.79 3.01
N GLY A 558 -16.35 2.48 4.04
CA GLY A 558 -15.52 3.46 4.76
C GLY A 558 -14.61 4.32 3.87
N PHE A 559 -14.00 3.76 2.82
CA PHE A 559 -13.16 4.55 1.89
C PHE A 559 -13.94 5.57 1.04
N LEU A 560 -15.25 5.36 0.80
CA LEU A 560 -16.11 6.36 0.16
C LEU A 560 -16.37 7.55 1.10
N MET A 561 -16.57 7.29 2.40
CA MET A 561 -16.74 8.35 3.40
C MET A 561 -15.44 9.12 3.64
N ILE A 562 -14.31 8.42 3.80
CA ILE A 562 -12.98 9.04 3.91
C ILE A 562 -12.68 9.88 2.65
N GLY A 563 -12.90 9.34 1.45
CA GLY A 563 -12.72 10.07 0.19
C GLY A 563 -13.61 11.31 0.09
N TYR A 564 -14.87 11.25 0.54
CA TYR A 564 -15.79 12.39 0.57
C TYR A 564 -15.35 13.49 1.55
N TYR A 565 -14.90 13.14 2.75
CA TYR A 565 -14.37 14.13 3.69
C TYR A 565 -13.06 14.76 3.18
N LEU A 566 -12.14 13.96 2.62
CA LEU A 566 -10.90 14.45 1.99
C LEU A 566 -11.16 15.28 0.72
N GLU A 567 -12.26 15.06 0.00
CA GLU A 567 -12.68 15.90 -1.13
C GLU A 567 -13.24 17.25 -0.64
N LYS A 568 -13.86 17.31 0.54
CA LYS A 568 -14.35 18.55 1.16
C LYS A 568 -13.28 19.38 1.90
N SER A 569 -12.36 18.75 2.61
CA SER A 569 -11.42 19.44 3.51
C SER A 569 -10.29 20.18 2.77
N SER A 570 -9.56 21.04 3.48
CA SER A 570 -8.32 21.67 2.99
C SER A 570 -7.30 20.61 2.58
N LYS A 571 -6.69 20.77 1.40
CA LYS A 571 -5.69 19.81 0.88
C LYS A 571 -4.34 19.90 1.59
N GLN A 572 -4.16 20.88 2.48
CA GLN A 572 -2.99 20.95 3.37
C GLN A 572 -2.97 19.80 4.39
N HIS A 573 -4.13 19.22 4.73
CA HIS A 573 -4.24 18.00 5.55
C HIS A 573 -3.62 16.75 4.88
N ILE A 574 -3.44 16.77 3.56
CA ILE A 574 -2.85 15.65 2.83
C ILE A 574 -1.35 15.89 2.75
N ASN A 575 -0.66 15.50 3.83
CA ASN A 575 0.80 15.56 3.97
C ASN A 575 1.47 14.24 3.49
N MET A 576 2.81 14.17 3.56
CA MET A 576 3.55 12.96 3.15
C MET A 576 3.21 11.73 4.01
N ASP A 577 2.95 11.90 5.30
CA ASP A 577 2.65 10.79 6.21
C ASP A 577 1.26 10.19 5.93
N ALA A 578 0.29 11.01 5.56
CA ALA A 578 -1.02 10.57 5.07
C ALA A 578 -0.87 9.71 3.80
N LEU A 579 -0.09 10.17 2.82
CA LEU A 579 0.18 9.41 1.59
C LEU A 579 0.95 8.10 1.88
N ASN A 580 1.98 8.14 2.72
CA ASN A 580 2.77 6.96 3.10
C ASN A 580 1.93 5.92 3.85
N SER A 581 1.01 6.35 4.71
CA SER A 581 0.07 5.45 5.41
C SER A 581 -0.84 4.70 4.43
N LEU A 582 -1.35 5.39 3.41
CA LEU A 582 -2.17 4.77 2.36
C LEU A 582 -1.35 3.82 1.45
N ILE A 583 -0.08 4.15 1.20
CA ILE A 583 0.87 3.30 0.45
C ILE A 583 1.22 2.01 1.22
N SER A 584 1.38 2.09 2.56
CA SER A 584 1.52 0.89 3.41
C SER A 584 0.32 -0.04 3.24
N LEU A 585 -0.89 0.51 3.35
CA LEU A 585 -2.12 -0.27 3.28
C LEU A 585 -2.34 -0.92 1.90
N ILE A 586 -1.98 -0.25 0.80
CA ILE A 586 -1.92 -0.87 -0.54
C ILE A 586 -0.95 -2.07 -0.53
N THR A 587 0.25 -1.86 0.02
CA THR A 587 1.30 -2.89 0.09
C THR A 587 0.89 -4.09 0.95
N PHE A 588 0.10 -3.87 2.02
CA PHE A 588 -0.53 -4.93 2.80
C PHE A 588 -1.59 -5.69 2.00
N PHE A 589 -2.52 -4.99 1.33
CA PHE A 589 -3.58 -5.64 0.55
C PHE A 589 -3.03 -6.47 -0.61
N ILE A 590 -2.00 -5.96 -1.30
CA ILE A 590 -1.30 -6.65 -2.39
C ILE A 590 -0.69 -7.99 -1.93
N LYS A 591 -0.17 -8.05 -0.69
CA LYS A 591 0.39 -9.27 -0.07
C LYS A 591 -0.67 -10.33 0.26
N GLY A 592 -1.94 -10.14 -0.13
CA GLY A 592 -2.97 -11.19 -0.08
C GLY A 592 -3.39 -11.65 1.32
N GLN A 593 -3.11 -10.87 2.36
CA GLN A 593 -3.22 -11.30 3.76
C GLN A 593 -4.66 -11.57 4.26
N SER A 594 -5.69 -11.26 3.46
CA SER A 594 -7.09 -11.55 3.81
C SER A 594 -7.99 -11.74 2.58
N LYS A 595 -9.17 -12.36 2.79
CA LYS A 595 -10.22 -12.51 1.77
C LYS A 595 -10.80 -11.15 1.32
N ASN A 596 -10.71 -10.13 2.15
CA ASN A 596 -11.29 -8.80 1.90
C ASN A 596 -10.34 -7.88 1.13
N SER A 597 -9.03 -8.15 1.15
CA SER A 597 -7.99 -7.29 0.56
C SER A 597 -8.26 -6.86 -0.90
N PRO A 598 -8.67 -7.72 -1.84
CA PRO A 598 -8.91 -7.28 -3.23
C PRO A 598 -10.08 -6.29 -3.36
N ILE A 599 -11.13 -6.46 -2.54
CA ILE A 599 -12.32 -5.60 -2.56
C ILE A 599 -12.00 -4.25 -1.92
N LEU A 600 -11.31 -4.26 -0.78
CA LEU A 600 -10.85 -3.05 -0.09
C LEU A 600 -9.85 -2.28 -0.95
N LEU A 601 -8.90 -2.95 -1.62
CA LEU A 601 -7.96 -2.34 -2.56
C LEU A 601 -8.70 -1.66 -3.72
N LYS A 602 -9.69 -2.32 -4.33
CA LYS A 602 -10.51 -1.73 -5.39
C LYS A 602 -11.30 -0.50 -4.90
N GLN A 603 -11.84 -0.53 -3.68
CA GLN A 603 -12.50 0.63 -3.07
C GLN A 603 -11.52 1.78 -2.82
N LEU A 604 -10.37 1.52 -2.19
CA LEU A 604 -9.32 2.49 -1.91
C LEU A 604 -8.83 3.18 -3.19
N PHE A 605 -8.62 2.42 -4.26
CA PHE A 605 -8.27 2.97 -5.57
C PHE A 605 -9.39 3.82 -6.17
N THR A 606 -10.62 3.33 -6.17
CA THR A 606 -11.75 4.03 -6.82
C THR A 606 -12.15 5.32 -6.09
N GLN A 607 -12.09 5.34 -4.76
CA GLN A 607 -12.62 6.44 -3.95
C GLN A 607 -11.55 7.48 -3.54
N ILE A 608 -10.27 7.09 -3.49
CA ILE A 608 -9.18 7.98 -3.03
C ILE A 608 -8.13 8.16 -4.13
N PHE A 609 -7.39 7.12 -4.55
CA PHE A 609 -6.25 7.30 -5.48
C PHE A 609 -6.65 7.78 -6.88
N PHE A 610 -7.81 7.33 -7.39
CA PHE A 610 -8.35 7.76 -8.68
C PHE A 610 -9.44 8.85 -8.55
N ASN A 611 -9.54 9.53 -7.40
CA ASN A 611 -10.36 10.74 -7.25
C ASN A 611 -9.46 12.00 -7.37
N PRO A 612 -9.34 12.61 -8.57
CA PRO A 612 -8.45 13.75 -8.78
C PRO A 612 -8.89 15.04 -8.07
N SER A 613 -10.14 15.16 -7.60
CA SER A 613 -10.59 16.29 -6.77
C SER A 613 -9.81 16.39 -5.45
N ILE A 614 -9.35 15.25 -4.93
CA ILE A 614 -8.52 15.16 -3.73
C ILE A 614 -7.11 15.69 -4.03
N TRP A 615 -6.50 15.22 -5.13
CA TRP A 615 -5.06 15.39 -5.37
C TRP A 615 -4.65 16.69 -6.09
N ILE A 616 -5.50 17.26 -6.96
CA ILE A 616 -5.09 18.37 -7.83
C ILE A 616 -4.60 19.62 -7.07
N ASN A 617 -5.20 19.91 -5.91
CA ASN A 617 -4.87 21.06 -5.07
C ASN A 617 -3.94 20.69 -3.89
N CYS A 618 -3.39 19.46 -3.85
CA CYS A 618 -2.33 19.07 -2.91
C CYS A 618 -0.97 19.70 -3.30
N SER A 619 0.01 19.71 -2.39
CA SER A 619 1.35 20.19 -2.74
C SER A 619 2.03 19.33 -3.81
N VAL A 620 2.75 19.96 -4.73
CA VAL A 620 3.36 19.28 -5.90
C VAL A 620 4.28 18.10 -5.54
N PRO A 621 5.14 18.15 -4.49
CA PRO A 621 5.93 16.99 -4.07
C PRO A 621 5.10 15.74 -3.74
N ILE A 622 3.89 15.92 -3.21
CA ILE A 622 2.98 14.83 -2.83
C ILE A 622 2.31 14.26 -4.09
N GLN A 623 1.91 15.12 -5.03
CA GLN A 623 1.41 14.68 -6.35
C GLN A 623 2.49 13.90 -7.11
N MET A 624 3.74 14.37 -7.12
CA MET A 624 4.86 13.65 -7.74
C MET A 624 5.16 12.32 -7.05
N ARG A 625 5.17 12.26 -5.70
CA ARG A 625 5.36 11.00 -4.96
C ARG A 625 4.26 9.98 -5.30
N LEU A 626 3.00 10.41 -5.35
CA LEU A 626 1.84 9.59 -5.72
C LEU A 626 2.01 8.98 -7.12
N TYR A 627 2.22 9.80 -8.16
CA TYR A 627 2.31 9.28 -9.53
C TYR A 627 3.62 8.54 -9.80
N THR A 628 4.71 8.85 -9.08
CA THR A 628 5.94 8.03 -9.08
C THR A 628 5.71 6.65 -8.49
N TYR A 629 5.02 6.56 -7.34
CA TYR A 629 4.66 5.28 -6.71
C TYR A 629 3.80 4.42 -7.65
N LEU A 630 2.76 5.01 -8.24
CA LEU A 630 1.90 4.34 -9.22
C LEU A 630 2.67 3.87 -10.45
N ALA A 631 3.61 4.69 -10.96
CA ALA A 631 4.39 4.36 -12.15
C ALA A 631 5.53 3.35 -11.95
N THR A 632 5.94 3.06 -10.70
CA THR A 632 7.13 2.24 -10.41
C THR A 632 6.85 1.11 -9.42
N GLU A 633 6.78 1.42 -8.12
CA GLU A 633 6.55 0.46 -7.03
C GLU A 633 5.26 -0.34 -7.23
N PHE A 634 4.17 0.31 -7.65
CA PHE A 634 2.86 -0.33 -7.73
C PHE A 634 2.76 -1.39 -8.86
N VAL A 635 3.27 -1.08 -10.06
CA VAL A 635 3.20 -2.01 -11.21
C VAL A 635 4.16 -3.20 -11.04
N ALA A 636 5.17 -3.11 -10.17
CA ALA A 636 6.03 -4.25 -9.85
C ALA A 636 5.24 -5.44 -9.25
N TYR A 637 4.08 -5.21 -8.64
CA TYR A 637 3.22 -6.23 -8.02
C TYR A 637 2.22 -6.89 -9.00
N ASN A 638 2.66 -7.15 -10.23
CA ASN A 638 1.82 -7.51 -11.38
C ASN A 638 0.87 -8.71 -11.17
N GLU A 639 1.23 -9.71 -10.35
CA GLU A 639 0.41 -10.92 -10.16
C GLU A 639 -0.93 -10.63 -9.46
N THR A 640 -0.96 -9.75 -8.46
CA THR A 640 -2.20 -9.41 -7.72
C THR A 640 -3.02 -8.35 -8.46
N TYR A 641 -2.37 -7.45 -9.21
CA TYR A 641 -3.03 -6.32 -9.85
C TYR A 641 -3.94 -6.71 -11.03
N GLN A 642 -3.80 -7.92 -11.62
CA GLN A 642 -4.73 -8.41 -12.66
C GLN A 642 -6.21 -8.46 -12.20
N SER A 643 -6.47 -8.44 -10.89
CA SER A 643 -7.82 -8.29 -10.32
C SER A 643 -8.44 -6.89 -10.49
N ILE A 644 -7.63 -5.86 -10.73
CA ILE A 644 -8.03 -4.48 -11.00
C ILE A 644 -7.74 -4.19 -12.47
N GLN A 645 -8.77 -4.39 -13.31
CA GLN A 645 -8.68 -4.32 -14.77
C GLN A 645 -7.87 -3.10 -15.26
N PRO A 646 -6.70 -3.29 -15.93
CA PRO A 646 -5.78 -2.20 -16.31
C PRO A 646 -6.42 -1.08 -17.14
N ILE A 647 -7.38 -1.43 -18.00
CA ILE A 647 -8.23 -0.52 -18.77
C ILE A 647 -8.94 0.54 -17.89
N SER A 648 -9.33 0.21 -16.66
CA SER A 648 -9.93 1.15 -15.71
C SER A 648 -8.94 2.25 -15.32
N GLY A 649 -7.72 1.86 -14.92
CA GLY A 649 -6.66 2.81 -14.53
C GLY A 649 -6.29 3.75 -15.68
N ILE A 650 -6.21 3.23 -16.91
CA ILE A 650 -5.95 4.05 -18.11
C ILE A 650 -7.10 5.03 -18.38
N ILE A 651 -8.36 4.58 -18.35
CA ILE A 651 -9.53 5.46 -18.55
C ILE A 651 -9.60 6.53 -17.44
N GLN A 652 -9.34 6.17 -16.18
CA GLN A 652 -9.34 7.10 -15.04
C GLN A 652 -8.18 8.11 -15.12
N THR A 653 -7.01 7.70 -15.61
CA THR A 653 -5.86 8.61 -15.83
C THR A 653 -6.13 9.55 -17.02
N LEU A 654 -6.66 9.06 -18.14
CA LEU A 654 -7.06 9.90 -19.28
C LEU A 654 -8.18 10.88 -18.91
N HIS A 655 -9.14 10.48 -18.07
CA HIS A 655 -10.14 11.38 -17.50
C HIS A 655 -9.50 12.46 -16.62
N THR A 656 -8.52 12.09 -15.80
CA THR A 656 -7.75 13.02 -14.93
C THR A 656 -6.94 14.02 -15.76
N LEU A 657 -6.26 13.57 -16.82
CA LEU A 657 -5.57 14.43 -17.79
C LEU A 657 -6.53 15.41 -18.51
N LYS A 658 -7.76 14.97 -18.82
CA LYS A 658 -8.77 15.76 -19.51
C LYS A 658 -9.43 16.83 -18.63
N TYR A 659 -9.79 16.49 -17.39
CA TYR A 659 -10.68 17.30 -16.54
C TYR A 659 -9.99 17.93 -15.32
N PHE A 660 -8.68 17.72 -15.13
CA PHE A 660 -7.94 18.28 -13.99
C PHE A 660 -6.53 18.75 -14.40
N TYR A 661 -5.78 17.94 -15.15
CA TYR A 661 -4.37 18.19 -15.51
C TYR A 661 -4.17 18.63 -16.98
N TRP A 662 -5.02 19.54 -17.48
CA TRP A 662 -4.80 20.20 -18.77
C TRP A 662 -3.62 21.19 -18.71
N ILE A 663 -2.85 21.31 -19.79
CA ILE A 663 -1.76 22.29 -19.93
C ILE A 663 -2.34 23.66 -20.31
N VAL A 664 -3.32 23.70 -21.22
CA VAL A 664 -4.17 24.87 -21.52
C VAL A 664 -5.64 24.49 -21.44
N GLU A 665 -6.48 25.43 -20.99
CA GLU A 665 -7.88 25.18 -20.68
C GLU A 665 -8.69 24.74 -21.91
N PRO A 666 -9.53 23.69 -21.79
CA PRO A 666 -10.36 23.22 -22.89
C PRO A 666 -11.40 24.26 -23.31
N SER A 667 -11.50 24.52 -24.60
CA SER A 667 -12.44 25.52 -25.13
C SER A 667 -13.90 25.04 -25.06
N ASN A 668 -14.84 25.95 -24.81
CA ASN A 668 -16.30 25.70 -24.77
C ASN A 668 -16.86 24.93 -25.99
N ARG A 669 -16.14 24.93 -27.13
CA ARG A 669 -16.46 24.12 -28.32
C ARG A 669 -16.51 22.61 -28.06
N ASN A 670 -15.87 22.12 -27.00
CA ASN A 670 -15.79 20.69 -26.72
C ASN A 670 -17.00 20.13 -25.94
N GLY A 671 -17.96 20.98 -25.54
CA GLY A 671 -19.18 20.54 -24.84
C GLY A 671 -18.97 20.06 -23.39
N TYR A 672 -17.82 20.35 -22.78
CA TYR A 672 -17.54 20.12 -21.37
C TYR A 672 -16.78 21.31 -20.77
N GLN A 673 -17.02 21.59 -19.49
CA GLN A 673 -16.35 22.65 -18.74
C GLN A 673 -15.21 22.10 -17.88
N SER A 674 -14.24 22.96 -17.58
CA SER A 674 -13.23 22.77 -16.54
C SER A 674 -13.91 22.58 -15.17
N LYS A 675 -13.48 21.58 -14.40
CA LYS A 675 -14.04 21.28 -13.06
C LYS A 675 -13.42 22.10 -11.91
N ILE A 676 -12.58 23.09 -12.22
CA ILE A 676 -11.71 23.77 -11.25
C ILE A 676 -11.70 25.26 -11.56
N MET A 677 -11.92 26.08 -10.52
CA MET A 677 -11.82 27.55 -10.56
C MET A 677 -10.85 28.11 -9.50
N ASP A 678 -10.12 27.26 -8.77
CA ASP A 678 -9.31 27.62 -7.60
C ASP A 678 -7.86 28.02 -7.92
N ASN A 679 -7.34 28.94 -7.11
CA ASN A 679 -5.98 29.49 -7.21
C ASN A 679 -4.85 28.51 -6.82
N ASN A 680 -5.16 27.37 -6.18
CA ASN A 680 -4.15 26.44 -5.62
C ASN A 680 -3.66 25.38 -6.63
N ARG A 681 -3.91 25.58 -7.93
CA ARG A 681 -3.53 24.66 -9.00
C ARG A 681 -2.00 24.74 -9.29
N PRO A 682 -1.31 23.61 -9.53
CA PRO A 682 0.10 23.62 -9.93
C PRO A 682 0.38 24.44 -11.20
N THR A 683 1.60 24.97 -11.33
CA THR A 683 2.00 25.79 -12.50
C THR A 683 2.07 24.95 -13.78
N ARG A 684 2.10 25.61 -14.96
CA ARG A 684 2.20 24.94 -16.27
C ARG A 684 3.38 23.95 -16.35
N GLU A 685 4.52 24.30 -15.76
CA GLU A 685 5.73 23.47 -15.72
C GLU A 685 5.55 22.25 -14.81
N GLN A 686 5.01 22.47 -13.60
CA GLN A 686 4.70 21.41 -12.63
C GLN A 686 3.63 20.44 -13.16
N ILE A 687 2.65 20.93 -13.93
CA ILE A 687 1.66 20.09 -14.62
C ILE A 687 2.34 19.20 -15.66
N ILE A 688 3.29 19.72 -16.45
CA ILE A 688 4.04 18.91 -17.42
C ILE A 688 4.84 17.81 -16.70
N GLU A 689 5.52 18.13 -15.60
CA GLU A 689 6.26 17.17 -14.79
C GLU A 689 5.35 16.07 -14.20
N ILE A 690 4.22 16.44 -13.59
CA ILE A 690 3.24 15.48 -13.07
C ILE A 690 2.65 14.61 -14.20
N ARG A 691 2.37 15.18 -15.38
CA ARG A 691 1.89 14.45 -16.56
C ARG A 691 2.90 13.42 -17.05
N CYS A 692 4.20 13.70 -17.01
CA CYS A 692 5.22 12.70 -17.34
C CYS A 692 5.11 11.43 -16.47
N TYR A 693 4.88 11.57 -15.15
CA TYR A 693 4.66 10.42 -14.27
C TYR A 693 3.33 9.69 -14.54
N MET A 694 2.25 10.41 -14.85
CA MET A 694 0.97 9.80 -15.27
C MET A 694 1.09 9.01 -16.58
N LEU A 695 1.82 9.55 -17.56
CA LEU A 695 2.07 8.92 -18.85
C LEU A 695 2.97 7.69 -18.71
N LEU A 696 3.98 7.75 -17.83
CA LEU A 696 4.80 6.59 -17.47
C LEU A 696 3.95 5.50 -16.82
N TYR A 697 3.06 5.84 -15.88
CA TYR A 697 2.12 4.87 -15.29
C TYR A 697 1.26 4.18 -16.36
N MET A 698 0.62 4.95 -17.27
CA MET A 698 -0.14 4.37 -18.38
C MET A 698 0.73 3.52 -19.32
N LYS A 699 1.97 3.91 -19.59
CA LYS A 699 2.92 3.11 -20.38
C LYS A 699 3.16 1.74 -19.73
N GLN A 700 3.43 1.71 -18.43
CA GLN A 700 3.68 0.47 -17.70
C GLN A 700 2.43 -0.44 -17.61
N LEU A 701 1.23 0.14 -17.50
CA LEU A 701 -0.03 -0.60 -17.58
C LEU A 701 -0.21 -1.31 -18.93
N VAL A 702 0.01 -0.60 -20.06
CA VAL A 702 -0.11 -1.19 -21.40
C VAL A 702 0.92 -2.30 -21.61
N ILE A 703 2.17 -2.09 -21.20
CA ILE A 703 3.24 -3.08 -21.38
C ILE A 703 2.99 -4.35 -20.54
N SER A 704 2.50 -4.20 -19.31
CA SER A 704 2.34 -5.32 -18.37
C SER A 704 1.11 -6.22 -18.64
N SER A 705 0.25 -5.88 -19.60
CA SER A 705 -1.07 -6.49 -19.77
C SER A 705 -1.19 -7.27 -21.11
N PRO A 706 -0.58 -8.47 -21.24
CA PRO A 706 -0.51 -9.20 -22.50
C PRO A 706 -1.89 -9.74 -22.95
N GLY A 707 -2.56 -8.98 -23.81
CA GLY A 707 -3.82 -9.36 -24.47
C GLY A 707 -4.88 -8.26 -24.48
N THR A 708 -4.88 -7.36 -23.49
CA THR A 708 -5.87 -6.28 -23.34
C THR A 708 -5.47 -4.96 -24.04
N GLN A 709 -4.22 -4.86 -24.49
CA GLN A 709 -3.57 -3.70 -25.13
C GLN A 709 -4.40 -3.01 -26.24
N GLU A 710 -5.34 -3.70 -26.87
CA GLU A 710 -6.22 -3.10 -27.88
C GLU A 710 -7.24 -2.11 -27.32
N GLU A 711 -7.87 -2.42 -26.19
CA GLU A 711 -8.89 -1.54 -25.58
C GLU A 711 -8.22 -0.35 -24.91
N GLU A 712 -7.05 -0.61 -24.34
CA GLU A 712 -6.16 0.37 -23.71
C GLU A 712 -5.64 1.37 -24.75
N LEU A 713 -5.15 0.88 -25.88
CA LEU A 713 -4.78 1.72 -27.03
C LEU A 713 -6.00 2.46 -27.61
N GLN A 714 -7.17 1.83 -27.69
CA GLN A 714 -8.40 2.50 -28.14
C GLN A 714 -8.77 3.68 -27.22
N ALA A 715 -8.60 3.55 -25.90
CA ALA A 715 -8.85 4.64 -24.96
C ALA A 715 -7.89 5.83 -25.19
N ILE A 716 -6.59 5.56 -25.39
CA ILE A 716 -5.58 6.60 -25.68
C ILE A 716 -5.84 7.25 -27.05
N LEU A 717 -6.15 6.45 -28.08
CA LEU A 717 -6.53 6.95 -29.41
C LEU A 717 -7.80 7.81 -29.36
N ASN A 718 -8.78 7.46 -28.51
CA ASN A 718 -10.00 8.25 -28.30
C ASN A 718 -9.70 9.60 -27.61
N TYR A 719 -8.76 9.67 -26.67
CA TYR A 719 -8.29 10.94 -26.10
C TYR A 719 -7.67 11.82 -27.20
N LEU A 720 -6.71 11.29 -27.97
CA LEU A 720 -6.08 12.01 -29.08
C LEU A 720 -7.09 12.43 -30.18
N HIS A 721 -8.17 11.66 -30.36
CA HIS A 721 -9.24 12.00 -31.28
C HIS A 721 -10.17 13.10 -30.74
N THR A 722 -10.46 13.13 -29.44
CA THR A 722 -11.48 14.04 -28.85
C THR A 722 -10.93 15.36 -28.30
N ILE A 723 -9.68 15.44 -27.88
CA ILE A 723 -9.04 16.70 -27.43
C ILE A 723 -8.65 17.55 -28.64
N ASN A 724 -8.94 18.86 -28.60
CA ASN A 724 -8.72 19.79 -29.72
C ASN A 724 -7.63 20.83 -29.43
N GLU A 725 -7.20 20.92 -28.19
CA GLU A 725 -6.18 21.85 -27.71
C GLU A 725 -4.78 21.30 -28.03
N ASP A 726 -4.11 21.90 -29.02
CA ASP A 726 -2.74 21.56 -29.46
C ASP A 726 -1.65 21.68 -28.35
N GLU A 727 -1.99 22.13 -27.15
CA GLU A 727 -1.12 22.10 -25.94
C GLU A 727 -1.24 20.77 -25.17
N ASN A 728 -2.40 20.10 -25.21
CA ASN A 728 -2.77 18.98 -24.33
C ASN A 728 -2.54 17.59 -24.95
N LEU A 729 -2.01 17.56 -26.18
CA LEU A 729 -1.85 16.40 -27.07
C LEU A 729 -0.40 15.86 -27.23
N PRO A 730 0.69 16.68 -27.27
CA PRO A 730 2.00 16.20 -27.72
C PRO A 730 2.59 15.05 -26.90
N ASP A 731 2.41 15.06 -25.60
CA ASP A 731 2.94 14.08 -24.64
C ASP A 731 2.16 12.75 -24.65
N VAL A 732 0.84 12.81 -24.80
CA VAL A 732 -0.01 11.62 -25.04
C VAL A 732 0.26 11.02 -26.43
N LEU A 733 0.63 11.84 -27.42
CA LEU A 733 1.03 11.37 -28.75
C LEU A 733 2.41 10.69 -28.70
N ASP A 734 3.38 11.27 -28.00
CA ASP A 734 4.72 10.70 -27.81
C ASP A 734 4.67 9.35 -27.08
N LEU A 735 3.78 9.19 -26.08
CA LEU A 735 3.48 7.89 -25.47
C LEU A 735 3.08 6.82 -26.49
N VAL A 736 2.23 7.15 -27.47
CA VAL A 736 1.82 6.20 -28.53
C VAL A 736 2.96 5.91 -29.50
N VAL A 737 3.79 6.91 -29.83
CA VAL A 737 4.99 6.75 -30.67
C VAL A 737 6.04 5.86 -29.99
N SER A 738 6.29 6.07 -28.69
CA SER A 738 7.14 5.24 -27.84
C SER A 738 6.64 3.79 -27.80
N LEU A 739 5.36 3.55 -27.49
CA LEU A 739 4.79 2.20 -27.48
C LEU A 739 4.89 1.51 -28.86
N MET A 740 4.66 2.23 -29.96
CA MET A 740 4.74 1.69 -31.33
C MET A 740 6.17 1.37 -31.77
N SER A 741 7.17 2.12 -31.30
CA SER A 741 8.58 1.89 -31.64
C SER A 741 9.23 0.80 -30.78
N GLU A 742 8.87 0.72 -29.49
CA GLU A 742 9.41 -0.25 -28.52
C GLU A 742 8.70 -1.61 -28.57
N HIS A 743 7.37 -1.64 -28.74
CA HIS A 743 6.55 -2.86 -28.72
C HIS A 743 5.78 -3.14 -30.04
N PRO A 744 6.40 -3.02 -31.23
CA PRO A 744 5.68 -3.07 -32.50
C PRO A 744 4.95 -4.38 -32.77
N LYS A 745 5.41 -5.51 -32.20
CA LYS A 745 4.82 -6.85 -32.42
C LYS A 745 3.34 -6.93 -32.01
N THR A 746 2.94 -6.22 -30.95
CA THR A 746 1.55 -6.21 -30.44
C THR A 746 0.84 -4.90 -30.78
N MET A 747 1.55 -3.76 -30.68
CA MET A 747 0.96 -2.44 -30.90
C MET A 747 0.54 -2.22 -32.36
N VAL A 748 1.31 -2.69 -33.35
CA VAL A 748 0.95 -2.48 -34.78
C VAL A 748 -0.31 -3.26 -35.19
N PRO A 749 -0.49 -4.56 -34.83
CA PRO A 749 -1.77 -5.26 -35.02
C PRO A 749 -2.94 -4.67 -34.23
N ALA A 750 -2.72 -4.05 -33.07
CA ALA A 750 -3.77 -3.38 -32.30
C ALA A 750 -4.19 -2.06 -32.97
N PHE A 751 -3.23 -1.21 -33.33
CA PHE A 751 -3.42 0.09 -33.97
C PHE A 751 -4.20 0.00 -35.29
N ASP A 752 -3.89 -1.01 -36.11
CA ASP A 752 -4.61 -1.39 -37.33
C ASP A 752 -6.11 -1.64 -37.06
N ARG A 753 -6.40 -2.63 -36.21
CA ARG A 753 -7.77 -3.06 -35.88
C ARG A 753 -8.58 -2.00 -35.16
N ARG A 754 -7.92 -1.11 -34.40
CA ARG A 754 -8.51 0.05 -33.71
C ARG A 754 -8.48 1.34 -34.54
N GLN A 755 -8.22 1.22 -35.85
CA GLN A 755 -8.35 2.30 -36.85
C GLN A 755 -7.47 3.53 -36.55
N GLY A 756 -6.31 3.35 -35.91
CA GLY A 756 -5.44 4.43 -35.42
C GLY A 756 -4.94 5.41 -36.50
N LEU A 757 -4.91 5.00 -37.77
CA LEU A 757 -4.66 5.89 -38.91
C LEU A 757 -5.65 7.08 -38.96
N ARG A 758 -6.89 6.91 -38.49
CA ARG A 758 -7.87 8.02 -38.40
C ARG A 758 -7.37 9.12 -37.44
N THR A 759 -6.70 8.74 -36.36
CA THR A 759 -6.10 9.67 -35.39
C THR A 759 -4.87 10.36 -36.00
N VAL A 760 -4.03 9.66 -36.77
CA VAL A 760 -2.95 10.28 -37.57
C VAL A 760 -3.51 11.34 -38.52
N PHE A 761 -4.49 11.00 -39.37
CA PHE A 761 -5.05 11.93 -40.36
C PHE A 761 -5.85 13.09 -39.74
N LYS A 762 -6.32 12.98 -38.49
CA LYS A 762 -6.79 14.13 -37.68
C LYS A 762 -5.62 15.00 -37.26
N LEU A 763 -4.60 14.43 -36.62
CA LEU A 763 -3.48 15.18 -36.03
C LEU A 763 -2.62 15.89 -37.09
N LEU A 764 -2.55 15.37 -38.32
CA LEU A 764 -1.91 16.06 -39.46
C LEU A 764 -2.59 17.40 -39.82
N ALA A 765 -3.85 17.62 -39.42
CA ALA A 765 -4.52 18.91 -39.60
C ALA A 765 -4.23 19.93 -38.48
N SER A 766 -3.51 19.54 -37.41
CA SER A 766 -3.11 20.43 -36.31
C SER A 766 -2.33 21.65 -36.81
N ASN A 767 -2.51 22.80 -36.14
CA ASN A 767 -1.78 24.02 -36.46
C ASN A 767 -0.32 23.94 -36.02
N LYS A 768 -0.01 23.16 -34.97
CA LYS A 768 1.36 22.97 -34.49
C LYS A 768 2.14 21.95 -35.31
N GLU A 769 3.28 22.37 -35.84
CA GLU A 769 4.17 21.50 -36.61
C GLU A 769 4.64 20.27 -35.80
N ALA A 770 5.00 20.44 -34.52
CA ALA A 770 5.44 19.33 -33.66
C ALA A 770 4.42 18.17 -33.59
N ILE A 771 3.11 18.46 -33.59
CA ILE A 771 2.05 17.44 -33.62
C ILE A 771 1.99 16.77 -35.00
N ARG A 772 2.10 17.54 -36.09
CA ARG A 772 2.14 16.98 -37.45
C ARG A 772 3.36 16.06 -37.65
N LEU A 773 4.55 16.48 -37.18
CA LEU A 773 5.79 15.69 -37.27
C LEU A 773 5.69 14.39 -36.46
N GLN A 774 5.16 14.43 -35.24
CA GLN A 774 4.93 13.21 -34.44
C GLN A 774 3.83 12.31 -35.02
N ALA A 775 2.80 12.87 -35.64
CA ALA A 775 1.81 12.08 -36.39
C ALA A 775 2.42 11.39 -37.63
N LEU A 776 3.39 12.03 -38.31
CA LEU A 776 4.19 11.41 -39.37
C LEU A 776 5.12 10.31 -38.81
N LYS A 777 5.77 10.50 -37.65
CA LYS A 777 6.55 9.43 -36.97
C LYS A 777 5.67 8.22 -36.65
N LEU A 778 4.47 8.44 -36.12
CA LEU A 778 3.50 7.39 -35.82
C LEU A 778 3.08 6.60 -37.08
N LEU A 779 2.82 7.30 -38.19
CA LEU A 779 2.60 6.66 -39.50
C LEU A 779 3.82 5.86 -39.98
N GLY A 780 5.01 6.42 -39.81
CA GLY A 780 6.27 5.77 -40.19
C GLY A 780 6.54 4.48 -39.44
N PHE A 781 6.42 4.48 -38.10
CA PHE A 781 6.56 3.26 -37.31
C PHE A 781 5.48 2.23 -37.64
N PHE A 782 4.24 2.66 -37.93
CA PHE A 782 3.19 1.75 -38.41
C PHE A 782 3.57 1.08 -39.75
N LEU A 783 4.09 1.83 -40.72
CA LEU A 783 4.48 1.31 -42.03
C LEU A 783 5.72 0.41 -41.92
N GLN A 784 6.82 0.90 -41.34
CA GLN A 784 8.10 0.17 -41.14
C GLN A 784 7.93 -1.19 -40.45
N ARG A 785 6.91 -1.32 -39.58
CA ARG A 785 6.69 -2.53 -38.77
C ARG A 785 5.47 -3.35 -39.22
N SER A 786 4.78 -2.94 -40.29
CA SER A 786 3.66 -3.69 -40.88
C SER A 786 4.11 -4.72 -41.92
N THR A 787 3.37 -5.82 -42.03
CA THR A 787 3.51 -6.75 -43.16
C THR A 787 3.06 -6.07 -44.46
N VAL A 788 3.65 -6.45 -45.59
CA VAL A 788 3.30 -5.88 -46.93
C VAL A 788 1.78 -5.92 -47.15
N LYS A 789 1.14 -7.06 -46.86
CA LYS A 789 -0.32 -7.18 -46.93
C LYS A 789 -1.06 -6.13 -46.10
N ARG A 790 -0.68 -5.92 -44.82
CA ARG A 790 -1.30 -4.87 -43.98
C ARG A 790 -1.12 -3.47 -44.55
N LYS A 791 0.07 -3.13 -45.09
CA LYS A 791 0.29 -1.83 -45.74
C LYS A 791 -0.65 -1.64 -46.93
N THR A 792 -0.76 -2.65 -47.79
CA THR A 792 -1.68 -2.68 -48.94
C THR A 792 -3.14 -2.53 -48.50
N ASP A 793 -3.61 -3.42 -47.63
CA ASP A 793 -5.00 -3.51 -47.17
C ASP A 793 -5.47 -2.24 -46.42
N THR A 794 -4.56 -1.46 -45.82
CA THR A 794 -4.90 -0.23 -45.08
C THR A 794 -4.71 1.05 -45.88
N MET A 795 -3.62 1.19 -46.64
CA MET A 795 -3.29 2.47 -47.32
C MET A 795 -3.95 2.63 -48.68
N GLN A 796 -4.24 1.54 -49.40
CA GLN A 796 -4.77 1.62 -50.77
C GLN A 796 -6.28 1.88 -50.85
N PRO A 797 -7.18 1.22 -50.09
CA PRO A 797 -8.64 1.32 -50.34
C PRO A 797 -9.25 2.72 -50.20
N HIS A 798 -8.55 3.65 -49.55
CA HIS A 798 -8.96 5.03 -49.36
C HIS A 798 -7.94 6.05 -49.89
N ASN A 799 -6.99 5.62 -50.75
CA ASN A 799 -5.92 6.45 -51.31
C ASN A 799 -5.18 7.29 -50.25
N LEU A 800 -4.84 6.69 -49.10
CA LEU A 800 -4.35 7.44 -47.93
C LEU A 800 -3.03 8.19 -48.18
N PHE A 801 -2.23 7.77 -49.16
CA PHE A 801 -1.07 8.54 -49.64
C PHE A 801 -1.45 9.86 -50.34
N SER A 802 -2.59 9.94 -51.05
CA SER A 802 -3.06 11.22 -51.59
C SER A 802 -3.53 12.13 -50.47
N LEU A 803 -4.36 11.59 -49.57
CA LEU A 803 -4.87 12.31 -48.40
C LEU A 803 -3.73 12.84 -47.50
N LEU A 804 -2.56 12.18 -47.49
CA LEU A 804 -1.36 12.64 -46.80
C LEU A 804 -0.79 13.93 -47.41
N ALA A 805 -0.74 14.04 -48.73
CA ALA A 805 -0.39 15.30 -49.39
C ALA A 805 -1.45 16.37 -49.12
N ASP A 806 -2.73 16.03 -49.31
CA ASP A 806 -3.86 16.96 -49.16
C ASP A 806 -3.95 17.54 -47.73
N ARG A 807 -3.65 16.72 -46.70
CA ARG A 807 -3.64 17.17 -45.29
C ARG A 807 -2.45 18.05 -44.94
N LEU A 808 -1.28 17.79 -45.52
CA LEU A 808 -0.09 18.64 -45.29
C LEU A 808 -0.22 19.98 -46.04
N LEU A 809 -0.87 20.01 -47.21
CA LEU A 809 -1.18 21.23 -47.96
C LEU A 809 -2.24 22.14 -47.31
N LEU A 810 -2.89 21.72 -46.22
CA LEU A 810 -3.72 22.62 -45.40
C LEU A 810 -2.91 23.76 -44.75
N HIS A 811 -1.59 23.62 -44.68
CA HIS A 811 -0.66 24.58 -44.07
C HIS A 811 0.29 25.11 -45.14
N PRO A 812 0.06 26.30 -45.75
CA PRO A 812 0.83 26.78 -46.90
C PRO A 812 2.35 26.88 -46.66
N ASN A 813 2.75 27.24 -45.44
CA ASN A 813 4.16 27.30 -45.02
C ASN A 813 4.59 26.04 -44.24
N GLY A 814 3.80 24.97 -44.26
CA GLY A 814 3.96 23.78 -43.41
C GLY A 814 4.94 22.73 -43.93
N PHE A 815 5.46 22.88 -45.16
CA PHE A 815 6.40 21.93 -45.75
C PHE A 815 7.85 22.32 -45.45
N THR A 816 8.31 21.92 -44.26
CA THR A 816 9.65 22.22 -43.72
C THR A 816 10.69 21.13 -44.04
N MET A 817 11.98 21.43 -43.82
CA MET A 817 13.04 20.42 -43.92
C MET A 817 12.82 19.24 -42.94
N SER A 818 12.29 19.51 -41.75
CA SER A 818 11.89 18.50 -40.76
C SER A 818 10.74 17.63 -41.27
N THR A 819 9.74 18.23 -41.92
CA THR A 819 8.63 17.49 -42.58
C THR A 819 9.18 16.61 -43.70
N TYR A 820 10.04 17.15 -44.56
CA TYR A 820 10.70 16.40 -45.62
C TYR A 820 11.53 15.23 -45.09
N ASN A 821 12.35 15.42 -44.04
CA ASN A 821 13.17 14.36 -43.46
C ASN A 821 12.32 13.17 -43.00
N ILE A 822 11.18 13.41 -42.35
CA ILE A 822 10.31 12.31 -41.88
C ILE A 822 9.61 11.63 -43.07
N LEU A 823 9.17 12.38 -44.09
CA LEU A 823 8.61 11.78 -45.32
C LEU A 823 9.66 10.92 -46.05
N PHE A 824 10.94 11.29 -46.00
CA PHE A 824 12.05 10.48 -46.52
C PHE A 824 12.33 9.25 -45.63
N GLU A 825 12.32 9.38 -44.30
CA GLU A 825 12.41 8.24 -43.38
C GLU A 825 11.30 7.19 -43.64
N ILE A 826 10.09 7.64 -44.01
CA ILE A 826 8.97 6.77 -44.42
C ILE A 826 9.22 6.16 -45.80
N LEU A 827 9.77 6.91 -46.77
CA LEU A 827 10.12 6.43 -48.12
C LEU A 827 11.07 5.22 -48.08
N VAL A 828 12.07 5.24 -47.19
CA VAL A 828 13.08 4.17 -47.03
C VAL A 828 12.83 3.25 -45.82
N GLU A 829 11.76 3.46 -45.07
CA GLU A 829 11.43 2.77 -43.80
C GLU A 829 12.59 2.68 -42.79
N LYS A 830 13.36 3.76 -42.66
CA LYS A 830 14.41 3.94 -41.65
C LYS A 830 14.04 5.06 -40.67
N VAL A 831 12.89 4.89 -40.02
CA VAL A 831 12.32 5.89 -39.08
C VAL A 831 13.16 5.97 -37.81
N SER A 832 13.63 7.18 -37.49
CA SER A 832 14.38 7.46 -36.26
C SER A 832 13.43 7.81 -35.09
N GLY A 833 13.90 7.71 -33.85
CA GLY A 833 13.14 8.12 -32.67
C GLY A 833 12.84 9.63 -32.66
N PRO A 834 13.85 10.49 -32.43
CA PRO A 834 13.65 11.94 -32.37
C PRO A 834 13.23 12.54 -33.72
N VAL A 835 12.62 13.72 -33.66
CA VAL A 835 12.50 14.63 -34.81
C VAL A 835 13.87 15.27 -35.06
N VAL A 836 14.33 15.29 -36.32
CA VAL A 836 15.68 15.73 -36.68
C VAL A 836 15.63 16.69 -37.87
N GLU A 837 16.10 17.92 -37.69
CA GLU A 837 16.15 18.96 -38.73
C GLU A 837 17.23 18.70 -39.79
N LYS A 838 18.38 18.15 -39.35
CA LYS A 838 19.52 17.81 -40.21
C LYS A 838 19.92 16.35 -40.01
N ARG A 839 19.62 15.50 -41.00
CA ARG A 839 19.92 14.06 -40.97
C ARG A 839 21.41 13.81 -40.69
N SER A 840 21.70 13.03 -39.66
CA SER A 840 23.06 12.74 -39.16
C SER A 840 23.74 11.54 -39.83
N VAL A 841 23.01 10.78 -40.65
CA VAL A 841 23.50 9.59 -41.35
C VAL A 841 23.41 9.81 -42.86
N GLU A 842 24.52 9.58 -43.55
CA GLU A 842 24.61 9.66 -45.01
C GLU A 842 23.97 8.42 -45.69
N ILE A 843 23.56 8.57 -46.95
CA ILE A 843 22.88 7.50 -47.69
C ILE A 843 23.91 6.46 -48.13
N THR A 844 23.88 5.28 -47.52
CA THR A 844 24.72 4.13 -47.88
C THR A 844 24.02 3.21 -48.90
N SER A 845 24.78 2.38 -49.61
CA SER A 845 24.29 1.61 -50.77
C SER A 845 23.31 0.48 -50.44
N ASP A 846 23.10 0.16 -49.17
CA ASP A 846 22.06 -0.76 -48.69
C ASP A 846 20.65 -0.14 -48.64
N TRP A 847 20.51 1.21 -48.75
CA TRP A 847 19.24 1.88 -48.58
C TRP A 847 18.30 1.61 -49.77
N LYS A 848 17.10 1.11 -49.45
CA LYS A 848 16.06 0.78 -50.44
C LYS A 848 14.86 1.71 -50.32
N ILE A 849 14.12 1.85 -51.41
CA ILE A 849 12.82 2.50 -51.44
C ILE A 849 11.74 1.46 -51.08
N GLU A 850 11.19 1.56 -49.87
CA GLU A 850 10.22 0.59 -49.33
C GLU A 850 8.76 1.10 -49.41
N ASN A 851 8.54 2.42 -49.50
CA ASN A 851 7.22 3.03 -49.80
C ASN A 851 7.26 3.90 -51.07
N PRO A 852 7.21 3.31 -52.28
CA PRO A 852 7.43 4.05 -53.54
C PRO A 852 6.41 5.17 -53.79
N THR A 853 5.18 5.02 -53.28
CA THR A 853 4.12 6.03 -53.32
C THR A 853 4.50 7.36 -52.66
N MET A 854 5.43 7.36 -51.70
CA MET A 854 5.89 8.59 -51.02
C MET A 854 6.61 9.55 -51.97
N ILE A 855 7.20 9.08 -53.08
CA ILE A 855 7.77 9.94 -54.12
C ILE A 855 6.69 10.84 -54.72
N LYS A 856 5.49 10.31 -54.98
CA LYS A 856 4.34 11.10 -55.44
C LYS A 856 3.91 12.12 -54.38
N VAL A 857 3.86 11.72 -53.10
CA VAL A 857 3.48 12.62 -51.99
C VAL A 857 4.46 13.79 -51.91
N ILE A 858 5.76 13.53 -51.85
CA ILE A 858 6.81 14.55 -51.75
C ILE A 858 6.79 15.47 -52.98
N ALA A 859 6.72 14.92 -54.19
CA ALA A 859 6.64 15.74 -55.41
C ALA A 859 5.34 16.60 -55.48
N THR A 860 4.22 16.09 -54.97
CA THR A 860 2.97 16.85 -54.88
C THR A 860 3.07 18.01 -53.88
N LEU A 861 3.79 17.83 -52.76
CA LEU A 861 4.07 18.89 -51.80
C LEU A 861 5.03 19.94 -52.38
N LEU A 862 6.13 19.51 -53.00
CA LEU A 862 7.12 20.38 -53.63
C LEU A 862 6.56 21.24 -54.78
N ARG A 863 5.54 20.74 -55.49
CA ARG A 863 4.89 21.43 -56.61
C ARG A 863 3.79 22.41 -56.19
N ASN A 864 3.10 22.16 -55.07
CA ASN A 864 1.96 22.98 -54.61
C ASN A 864 2.29 23.90 -53.42
N SER A 865 3.50 23.80 -52.84
CA SER A 865 4.00 24.77 -51.86
C SER A 865 4.43 26.08 -52.54
N PRO A 866 4.26 27.25 -51.89
CA PRO A 866 4.65 28.54 -52.47
C PRO A 866 6.18 28.66 -52.58
N ASP A 867 6.68 29.11 -53.73
CA ASP A 867 8.12 29.23 -53.97
C ASP A 867 8.79 30.24 -53.04
N ASN A 868 9.82 29.77 -52.33
CA ASN A 868 10.61 30.53 -51.36
C ASN A 868 12.00 29.86 -51.22
N ILE A 869 12.97 30.54 -50.58
CA ILE A 869 14.36 30.08 -50.46
C ILE A 869 14.44 28.65 -49.87
N HIS A 870 13.73 28.40 -48.76
CA HIS A 870 13.73 27.08 -48.12
C HIS A 870 13.08 26.00 -48.99
N LEU A 871 12.11 26.34 -49.85
CA LEU A 871 11.55 25.37 -50.79
C LEU A 871 12.56 24.99 -51.89
N TYR A 872 13.43 25.91 -52.33
CA TYR A 872 14.53 25.57 -53.25
C TYR A 872 15.57 24.66 -52.58
N ASP A 873 15.88 24.87 -51.30
CA ASP A 873 16.75 23.99 -50.52
C ASP A 873 16.16 22.56 -50.42
N ILE A 874 14.85 22.44 -50.13
CA ILE A 874 14.19 21.13 -50.02
C ILE A 874 13.99 20.48 -51.40
N LYS A 875 13.69 21.25 -52.46
CA LYS A 875 13.67 20.76 -53.85
C LYS A 875 15.01 20.17 -54.26
N SER A 876 16.11 20.89 -53.98
CA SER A 876 17.48 20.43 -54.23
C SER A 876 17.79 19.18 -53.41
N ARG A 877 17.54 19.19 -52.10
CA ARG A 877 17.82 18.07 -51.19
C ARG A 877 17.05 16.80 -51.55
N PHE A 878 15.79 16.91 -51.95
CA PHE A 878 15.00 15.77 -52.43
C PHE A 878 15.63 15.13 -53.66
N LEU A 879 16.05 15.94 -54.63
CA LEU A 879 16.68 15.44 -55.85
C LEU A 879 18.06 14.85 -55.57
N ASP A 880 18.89 15.49 -54.74
CA ASP A 880 20.19 14.96 -54.30
C ASP A 880 20.04 13.58 -53.63
N ASP A 881 19.11 13.44 -52.67
CA ASP A 881 18.84 12.17 -52.00
C ASP A 881 18.30 11.10 -52.97
N MET A 882 17.47 11.48 -53.95
CA MET A 882 16.96 10.58 -54.98
C MET A 882 18.03 10.17 -56.00
N ILE A 883 18.96 11.06 -56.36
CA ILE A 883 20.13 10.77 -57.21
C ILE A 883 21.06 9.78 -56.49
N LEU A 884 21.31 9.98 -55.20
CA LEU A 884 22.11 9.05 -54.38
C LEU A 884 21.46 7.65 -54.30
N LEU A 885 20.18 7.57 -53.92
CA LEU A 885 19.42 6.31 -53.88
C LEU A 885 19.39 5.61 -55.25
N SER A 886 19.23 6.36 -56.33
CA SER A 886 19.13 5.83 -57.70
C SER A 886 20.50 5.42 -58.26
N SER A 887 21.59 6.09 -57.89
CA SER A 887 22.94 5.73 -58.33
C SER A 887 23.41 4.46 -57.63
N ALA A 888 23.26 4.39 -56.30
CA ALA A 888 23.81 3.33 -55.47
C ALA A 888 23.12 1.96 -55.63
N SER A 889 21.86 1.91 -56.08
CA SER A 889 21.06 0.67 -56.13
C SER A 889 20.34 0.48 -57.46
N ARG A 890 20.55 -0.67 -58.10
CA ARG A 890 19.76 -1.11 -59.27
C ARG A 890 18.27 -1.22 -58.93
N GLU A 891 17.95 -1.74 -57.74
CA GLU A 891 16.58 -2.02 -57.37
C GLU A 891 15.77 -0.74 -57.13
N ASN A 892 16.40 0.31 -56.58
CA ASN A 892 15.76 1.62 -56.45
C ASN A 892 15.37 2.20 -57.82
N ARG A 893 16.23 2.07 -58.83
CA ARG A 893 15.91 2.50 -60.21
C ARG A 893 14.71 1.74 -60.77
N ARG A 894 14.66 0.42 -60.57
CA ARG A 894 13.54 -0.43 -61.00
C ARG A 894 12.23 -0.04 -60.32
N ILE A 895 12.27 0.15 -59.00
CA ILE A 895 11.13 0.57 -58.18
C ILE A 895 10.58 1.91 -58.66
N ILE A 896 11.44 2.90 -58.92
CA ILE A 896 11.01 4.22 -59.44
C ILE A 896 10.36 4.08 -60.82
N LEU A 897 10.99 3.32 -61.74
CA LEU A 897 10.47 3.09 -63.10
C LEU A 897 9.11 2.37 -63.13
N GLN A 898 8.77 1.62 -62.07
CA GLN A 898 7.48 0.93 -61.91
C GLN A 898 6.36 1.81 -61.30
N ILE A 899 6.67 3.01 -60.80
CA ILE A 899 5.65 3.92 -60.24
C ILE A 899 4.79 4.50 -61.39
N SER A 900 3.46 4.39 -61.25
CA SER A 900 2.52 4.93 -62.22
C SER A 900 2.67 6.46 -62.38
N VAL A 901 2.99 6.89 -63.60
CA VAL A 901 3.15 8.30 -64.01
C VAL A 901 4.30 9.03 -63.28
N TRP A 902 5.36 8.31 -62.91
CA TRP A 902 6.54 8.89 -62.23
C TRP A 902 7.16 10.07 -62.98
N GLN A 903 7.09 10.04 -64.33
CA GLN A 903 7.57 11.09 -65.21
C GLN A 903 6.89 12.43 -64.91
N GLU A 904 5.56 12.46 -64.74
CA GLU A 904 4.84 13.72 -64.50
C GLU A 904 5.27 14.34 -63.16
N TYR A 905 5.52 13.51 -62.14
CA TYR A 905 5.93 13.98 -60.82
C TYR A 905 7.34 14.56 -60.84
N LEU A 906 8.33 13.85 -61.39
CA LEU A 906 9.73 14.32 -61.41
C LEU A 906 9.97 15.47 -62.39
N LEU A 907 9.47 15.38 -63.64
CA LEU A 907 9.44 16.54 -64.56
C LEU A 907 8.56 17.68 -64.04
N GLY A 908 7.77 17.46 -62.98
CA GLY A 908 6.90 18.46 -62.36
C GLY A 908 7.64 19.39 -61.39
N LEU A 909 8.94 19.13 -61.17
CA LEU A 909 9.84 19.93 -60.33
C LEU A 909 10.84 20.75 -61.16
N ALA A 910 10.94 20.49 -62.46
CA ALA A 910 11.78 21.23 -63.39
C ALA A 910 11.08 22.50 -63.88
N TYR A 911 11.83 23.58 -64.02
CA TYR A 911 11.35 24.84 -64.55
C TYR A 911 11.65 24.90 -66.04
N VAL A 912 10.62 24.88 -66.91
CA VAL A 912 10.78 24.97 -68.38
C VAL A 912 11.52 26.26 -68.78
N TYR A 913 11.36 27.30 -67.98
CA TYR A 913 12.03 28.59 -68.10
C TYR A 913 12.52 29.06 -66.73
N PRO A 914 13.71 28.61 -66.28
CA PRO A 914 14.24 29.03 -64.99
C PRO A 914 14.62 30.51 -65.03
N SER A 915 14.25 31.25 -63.99
CA SER A 915 14.44 32.70 -63.87
C SER A 915 15.48 33.11 -62.83
N ASN A 916 16.10 32.14 -62.13
CA ASN A 916 17.21 32.35 -61.21
C ASN A 916 18.08 31.08 -61.10
N ASP A 917 19.28 31.22 -60.52
CA ASP A 917 20.26 30.14 -60.41
C ASP A 917 19.76 28.93 -59.60
N GLN A 918 18.87 29.14 -58.63
CA GLN A 918 18.26 28.05 -57.84
C GLN A 918 17.29 27.22 -58.69
N GLN A 919 16.52 27.86 -59.58
CA GLN A 919 15.64 27.17 -60.53
C GLN A 919 16.44 26.42 -61.61
N ILE A 920 17.59 26.95 -62.04
CA ILE A 920 18.54 26.23 -62.90
C ILE A 920 19.07 24.98 -62.15
N ALA A 921 19.64 25.17 -60.96
CA ALA A 921 20.26 24.10 -60.17
C ALA A 921 19.28 22.99 -59.71
N VAL A 922 17.99 23.28 -59.58
CA VAL A 922 16.92 22.28 -59.38
C VAL A 922 16.60 21.57 -60.69
N THR A 923 16.53 22.29 -61.81
CA THR A 923 16.20 21.72 -63.13
C THR A 923 17.30 20.77 -63.63
N ASP A 924 18.57 21.14 -63.46
CA ASP A 924 19.72 20.28 -63.82
C ASP A 924 19.67 18.94 -63.07
N ARG A 925 19.38 18.97 -61.77
CA ARG A 925 19.21 17.76 -60.93
C ARG A 925 18.04 16.88 -61.37
N VAL A 926 16.93 17.47 -61.85
CA VAL A 926 15.83 16.68 -62.43
C VAL A 926 16.32 15.95 -63.69
N PHE A 927 17.09 16.61 -64.56
CA PHE A 927 17.65 15.98 -65.76
C PHE A 927 18.76 14.96 -65.45
N GLU A 928 19.55 15.15 -64.39
CA GLU A 928 20.52 14.14 -63.90
C GLU A 928 19.81 12.88 -63.38
N LEU A 929 18.76 13.05 -62.56
CA LEU A 929 17.95 11.92 -62.08
C LEU A 929 17.26 11.20 -63.24
N LEU A 930 16.73 11.94 -64.23
CA LEU A 930 16.18 11.37 -65.46
C LEU A 930 17.23 10.62 -66.28
N LYS A 931 18.44 11.15 -66.42
CA LYS A 931 19.57 10.46 -67.09
C LYS A 931 19.85 9.10 -66.45
N ILE A 932 19.94 9.03 -65.13
CA ILE A 932 20.19 7.79 -64.37
C ILE A 932 19.06 6.78 -64.59
N LEU A 933 17.80 7.22 -64.53
CA LEU A 933 16.62 6.35 -64.67
C LEU A 933 16.40 5.88 -66.11
N LEU A 934 16.50 6.77 -67.10
CA LEU A 934 16.28 6.46 -68.51
C LEU A 934 17.40 5.60 -69.11
N HIS A 935 18.66 5.88 -68.76
CA HIS A 935 19.78 4.99 -69.13
C HIS A 935 19.55 3.58 -68.56
N HIS A 936 19.06 3.47 -67.32
CA HIS A 936 18.76 2.17 -66.74
C HIS A 936 17.58 1.47 -67.45
N ALA A 937 16.51 2.20 -67.76
CA ALA A 937 15.36 1.65 -68.47
C ALA A 937 15.75 1.10 -69.85
N ILE A 938 16.46 1.88 -70.67
CA ILE A 938 16.86 1.49 -72.03
C ILE A 938 17.82 0.29 -72.01
N LYS A 939 18.84 0.33 -71.14
CA LYS A 939 19.96 -0.63 -71.16
C LYS A 939 19.67 -1.95 -70.42
N PHE A 940 18.67 -1.99 -69.54
CA PHE A 940 18.47 -3.13 -68.63
C PHE A 940 17.03 -3.61 -68.42
N GLU A 941 15.99 -2.87 -68.83
CA GLU A 941 14.59 -3.25 -68.58
C GLU A 941 13.80 -3.49 -69.87
N PHE A 942 13.02 -4.57 -69.89
CA PHE A 942 12.33 -5.04 -71.10
C PHE A 942 11.27 -4.02 -71.56
N GLY A 943 11.46 -3.48 -72.77
CA GLY A 943 10.58 -2.46 -73.33
C GLY A 943 10.86 -1.03 -72.85
N GLY A 944 11.96 -0.77 -72.13
CA GLY A 944 12.30 0.55 -71.57
C GLY A 944 12.40 1.70 -72.59
N TRP A 945 12.57 1.39 -73.88
CA TRP A 945 12.44 2.38 -74.96
C TRP A 945 11.07 3.07 -75.01
N ARG A 946 10.00 2.39 -74.59
CA ARG A 946 8.65 2.96 -74.47
C ARG A 946 8.64 4.05 -73.39
N VAL A 947 9.19 3.74 -72.22
CA VAL A 947 9.31 4.68 -71.09
C VAL A 947 10.06 5.95 -71.52
N TRP A 948 11.09 5.82 -72.36
CA TRP A 948 11.81 6.97 -72.93
C TRP A 948 10.94 7.80 -73.89
N ILE A 949 10.23 7.18 -74.85
CA ILE A 949 9.29 7.88 -75.75
C ILE A 949 8.16 8.56 -74.95
N ASP A 950 7.61 7.91 -73.93
CA ASP A 950 6.56 8.46 -73.07
C ASP A 950 7.09 9.68 -72.30
N THR A 951 8.33 9.61 -71.80
CA THR A 951 8.99 10.72 -71.09
C THR A 951 9.23 11.93 -72.00
N LEU A 952 9.71 11.71 -73.24
CA LEU A 952 9.83 12.77 -74.24
C LEU A 952 8.47 13.39 -74.60
N SER A 953 7.44 12.55 -74.75
CA SER A 953 6.09 13.00 -75.10
C SER A 953 5.48 13.87 -73.99
N ILE A 954 5.69 13.51 -72.72
CA ILE A 954 5.28 14.30 -71.54
C ILE A 954 6.06 15.63 -71.46
N LEU A 955 7.37 15.62 -71.72
CA LEU A 955 8.18 16.85 -71.74
C LEU A 955 7.76 17.78 -72.87
N HIS A 956 7.64 17.29 -74.10
CA HIS A 956 7.19 18.09 -75.25
C HIS A 956 5.79 18.66 -75.03
N GLY A 957 4.88 17.87 -74.45
CA GLY A 957 3.55 18.32 -74.03
C GLY A 957 3.59 19.44 -72.99
N ARG A 958 4.53 19.39 -72.02
CA ARG A 958 4.74 20.48 -71.06
C ARG A 958 5.32 21.73 -71.70
N ILE A 959 6.38 21.61 -72.52
CA ILE A 959 6.96 22.74 -73.24
C ILE A 959 5.88 23.44 -74.07
N THR A 960 5.14 22.69 -74.90
CA THR A 960 4.06 23.22 -75.75
C THR A 960 2.96 23.92 -74.93
N LYS A 961 2.68 23.43 -73.71
CA LYS A 961 1.71 24.02 -72.79
C LYS A 961 2.21 25.33 -72.17
N GLU A 962 3.45 25.38 -71.69
CA GLU A 962 4.06 26.61 -71.16
C GLU A 962 4.24 27.67 -72.25
N ASP A 963 4.63 27.26 -73.47
CA ASP A 963 4.63 28.09 -74.68
C ASP A 963 3.27 28.75 -74.94
N TYR A 964 2.20 27.98 -74.81
CA TYR A 964 0.83 28.44 -75.02
C TYR A 964 0.39 29.43 -73.93
N TYR A 965 0.67 29.14 -72.65
CA TYR A 965 0.43 30.09 -71.57
C TYR A 965 1.28 31.35 -71.69
N ARG A 966 2.55 31.27 -72.11
CA ARG A 966 3.39 32.44 -72.40
C ARG A 966 2.87 33.28 -73.55
N LYS A 967 2.34 32.66 -74.61
CA LYS A 967 1.69 33.38 -75.72
C LYS A 967 0.39 34.05 -75.28
N ILE A 968 -0.42 33.41 -74.43
CA ILE A 968 -1.60 34.03 -73.82
C ILE A 968 -1.21 35.17 -72.87
N ASN A 969 -0.21 34.98 -71.99
CA ASN A 969 0.22 36.02 -71.07
C ASN A 969 0.78 37.23 -71.82
N LYS A 970 1.66 37.03 -72.81
CA LYS A 970 2.10 38.12 -73.70
C LYS A 970 0.94 38.79 -74.46
N MET A 971 -0.11 38.06 -74.85
CA MET A 971 -1.32 38.67 -75.41
C MET A 971 -2.15 39.46 -74.39
N VAL A 972 -2.22 39.01 -73.14
CA VAL A 972 -2.94 39.70 -72.04
C VAL A 972 -2.14 40.89 -71.49
N GLU A 973 -0.82 40.84 -71.52
CA GLU A 973 0.09 41.96 -71.28
C GLU A 973 -0.08 42.97 -72.41
N ASN A 974 0.07 42.59 -73.68
CA ASN A 974 -0.19 43.47 -74.82
C ASN A 974 -1.61 44.09 -74.80
N MET A 975 -2.66 43.34 -74.42
CA MET A 975 -4.02 43.91 -74.32
C MET A 975 -4.19 44.92 -73.16
N LYS A 976 -3.40 44.80 -72.09
CA LYS A 976 -3.35 45.81 -71.01
C LYS A 976 -2.51 47.01 -71.42
N ASP A 977 -1.39 46.77 -72.11
CA ASP A 977 -0.57 47.83 -72.68
C ASP A 977 -1.38 48.62 -73.72
N ASP A 978 -2.19 47.96 -74.56
CA ASP A 978 -3.15 48.60 -75.48
C ASP A 978 -4.25 49.39 -74.73
N GLU A 979 -4.69 48.96 -73.53
CA GLU A 979 -5.60 49.73 -72.66
C GLU A 979 -4.91 50.92 -71.96
N GLU A 980 -3.62 50.83 -71.62
CA GLU A 980 -2.85 51.95 -71.05
C GLU A 980 -2.31 52.93 -72.13
N TYR A 981 -2.11 52.49 -73.38
CA TYR A 981 -1.59 53.33 -74.46
C TYR A 981 -2.52 54.48 -74.88
N ASP A 982 -3.81 54.40 -74.56
CA ASP A 982 -4.77 55.50 -74.74
C ASP A 982 -4.58 56.62 -73.68
N GLN A 983 -3.62 56.47 -72.74
CA GLN A 983 -3.26 57.49 -71.74
C GLN A 983 -1.74 57.73 -71.53
N LYS A 984 -1.11 58.39 -72.52
CA LYS A 984 -0.04 59.44 -72.43
C LYS A 984 1.29 59.16 -73.15
N THR A 985 2.02 60.26 -73.33
CA THR A 985 3.26 60.43 -74.09
C THR A 985 4.53 59.85 -73.44
N PRO A 986 5.58 59.53 -74.23
CA PRO A 986 6.69 58.70 -73.79
C PRO A 986 7.83 59.43 -73.04
N THR A 987 8.52 58.68 -72.18
CA THR A 987 9.88 58.98 -71.68
C THR A 987 10.72 57.72 -71.74
N ALA A 988 11.92 57.78 -72.34
CA ALA A 988 12.72 56.59 -72.65
C ALA A 988 13.95 56.42 -71.73
N SER A 989 14.03 55.28 -71.04
CA SER A 989 15.29 54.70 -70.51
C SER A 989 15.03 53.29 -69.97
N GLY A 990 15.88 52.30 -70.33
CA GLY A 990 15.81 50.94 -69.78
C GLY A 990 15.74 49.86 -70.86
N SER A 991 16.89 49.47 -71.41
CA SER A 991 17.00 48.39 -72.40
C SER A 991 17.36 47.07 -71.72
N GLU A 992 16.37 46.22 -71.46
CA GLU A 992 16.59 44.80 -71.17
C GLU A 992 16.06 43.95 -72.32
N THR A 993 16.96 43.19 -72.96
CA THR A 993 16.61 42.29 -74.06
C THR A 993 16.02 40.99 -73.51
N PRO A 994 14.82 40.55 -73.94
CA PRO A 994 14.32 39.23 -73.60
C PRO A 994 15.26 38.13 -74.11
N ILE A 995 15.63 37.17 -73.26
CA ILE A 995 16.35 35.95 -73.67
C ILE A 995 15.34 34.95 -74.28
N ASP A 996 14.63 35.38 -75.32
CA ASP A 996 13.70 34.54 -76.09
C ASP A 996 14.50 33.70 -77.10
N GLY A 997 14.59 32.37 -76.86
CA GLY A 997 14.96 31.40 -77.91
C GLY A 997 15.87 30.24 -77.50
N GLN A 998 16.62 30.31 -76.39
CA GLN A 998 17.64 29.28 -76.10
C GLN A 998 17.13 28.05 -75.34
N SER A 999 16.40 28.21 -74.23
CA SER A 999 16.14 27.11 -73.26
C SER A 999 15.38 25.89 -73.83
N VAL A 1000 14.40 26.11 -74.72
CA VAL A 1000 13.61 25.04 -75.35
C VAL A 1000 14.50 24.10 -76.15
N THR A 1001 15.44 24.68 -76.90
CA THR A 1001 16.46 23.96 -77.67
C THR A 1001 17.41 23.21 -76.73
N THR A 1002 17.78 23.80 -75.59
CA THR A 1002 18.69 23.16 -74.62
C THR A 1002 18.06 21.92 -73.96
N MET A 1003 16.80 21.98 -73.51
CA MET A 1003 16.15 20.80 -72.86
C MET A 1003 15.95 19.63 -73.83
N THR A 1004 15.63 19.92 -75.09
CA THR A 1004 15.49 18.89 -76.13
C THR A 1004 16.87 18.39 -76.61
N SER A 1005 17.87 19.26 -76.71
CA SER A 1005 19.28 18.88 -76.95
C SER A 1005 19.77 17.93 -75.87
N MET A 1006 19.68 18.29 -74.58
CA MET A 1006 20.15 17.43 -73.47
C MET A 1006 19.59 16.00 -73.53
N LEU A 1007 18.35 15.82 -74.00
CA LEU A 1007 17.70 14.51 -74.15
C LEU A 1007 18.04 13.77 -75.46
N ILE A 1008 18.54 14.48 -76.47
CA ILE A 1008 19.14 13.92 -77.69
C ILE A 1008 20.61 13.58 -77.47
N ASP A 1009 21.36 14.44 -76.76
CA ASP A 1009 22.73 14.21 -76.31
C ASP A 1009 22.83 12.96 -75.41
N LEU A 1010 21.76 12.62 -74.69
CA LEU A 1010 21.61 11.35 -73.96
C LEU A 1010 21.59 10.08 -74.84
N LEU A 1011 21.39 10.19 -76.16
CA LEU A 1011 21.59 9.10 -77.12
C LEU A 1011 23.02 9.08 -77.71
N ILE A 1012 23.79 10.15 -77.55
CA ILE A 1012 25.12 10.30 -78.18
C ILE A 1012 26.22 9.72 -77.27
N ILE A 1013 25.99 9.61 -75.96
CA ILE A 1013 26.92 9.01 -74.99
C ILE A 1013 26.81 7.46 -74.97
N ASP A 1014 27.12 6.80 -76.08
CA ASP A 1014 27.21 5.32 -76.15
C ASP A 1014 28.32 4.86 -77.14
N ASN A 1015 29.49 5.53 -77.10
CA ASN A 1015 30.70 5.13 -77.86
C ASN A 1015 32.02 5.12 -77.04
N THR A 1016 32.00 5.49 -75.75
CA THR A 1016 33.18 5.41 -74.87
C THR A 1016 32.79 5.10 -73.40
N ILE A 1017 32.66 3.81 -73.08
CA ILE A 1017 33.02 3.13 -71.81
C ILE A 1017 32.74 1.63 -71.99
#